data_AF-A0A7H1VMA7-F1
#
_entry.id   AF-A0A7H1VMA7-F1
#
_cell.length_a   1.000
_cell.length_b   1.000
_cell.length_c   1.000
_cell.angle_alpha   90.00
_cell.angle_beta   90.00
_cell.angle_gamma   90.00
#
_symmetry.space_group_name_H-M   'P 1'
#
loop_
_entity.id
_entity.type
_entity.pdbx_description
1 polymer ?
#
loop_
_entity_poly.entity_id
_entity_poly.type
_entity_poly.pdbx_seq_one_letter_code
_entity_poly.pdbx_strand_id
1 'polypeptide(L)'
;MEKLKKDGLLLKQIPKDKQTPKKCKEAISQNPKALQYASRKCIDAEICLTAVEKDANAFRYVPKQFVTKEMCLLAVQSNADLLNKVPSELLTLDICLLAVTNKLDTLAYVPQEIRYEILNEETPSELLESIVEHNIDWLTYMPACKNGIDICMAYIKKDFSVSKYMPVAIKKNQKILDYQKSQGKISLLSKSYNSETGLFIAKIKVIYERIPSFLCDSRIREYSYTVMAEFQNFDEFYNFVDGNLCDAELRTCKFEGIDLKKYNIEGAVIHQDVLAEQGLFDGIYFEGLKKRIEFTDLSEVEKNEICLLTGFNYPKPVDEDGYGRFDNNYIPFFYVSDIHLCHRVLHKFKLRASKEEVKWYVKSLAKKMLASVGTFPNDSYLLIAGDTASDFELAKIFYEELVGLWNPQKIVVIHGNHELWDPWDEIENNIQVYREYFKGLGITFLHNDLLLIKNRHRHSILSEDEIHDLKIGQLRKQAKKCSAAILGGIGFSALNSKYNAINMRYGKTFEESTSAEEALEKDIFETRRFDNIYRKLLQALPENKVIVLTHMQKWDWNGDSYNPNWIYVNGHNHRNYFDISGNKVVYADNQIGYKTETVGLKYFYINNEYDIFAYFKDGIHPIIKSQYMDFNMGKLVQMSFGKEDGQIYMIKKNGKYMFFIHCLYSKQSKNKCLYLLDGGKLRKLSRDRPEDLQYYYDTLDIYIENVHQLLDKYTGGQKKISEFVKRLGGSGKIHGCIVDVDKPGNFEAYSYCHLFVNPTDGKVTPYFAYDVASRRVYKDFKALLESEESCKLLQGNYTRLEKEKNLNMPALEYSSQSEEWGDESSMYDEGSYLYKISRIIKSLQYVAEKSIVRIWNEELLNYDFVNRIKEANRIEDMIDNSFIVEIGGE
;
A
#
# COMPACT_ATOMS: atom_id res chain seq x y z
N MET A 1 -23.39 -45.99 -46.37
CA MET A 1 -22.14 -45.77 -47.12
C MET A 1 -22.39 -44.96 -48.38
N GLU A 2 -23.28 -45.38 -49.29
CA GLU A 2 -23.56 -44.62 -50.52
C GLU A 2 -23.97 -43.16 -50.32
N LYS A 3 -24.71 -42.85 -49.25
CA LYS A 3 -25.06 -41.46 -48.89
C LYS A 3 -23.84 -40.60 -48.53
N LEU A 4 -22.88 -41.16 -47.76
CA LEU A 4 -21.64 -40.45 -47.38
C LEU A 4 -20.70 -40.23 -48.58
N LYS A 5 -20.75 -41.11 -49.59
CA LYS A 5 -20.02 -40.94 -50.85
C LYS A 5 -20.53 -39.77 -51.70
N LYS A 6 -21.80 -39.39 -51.52
CA LYS A 6 -22.42 -38.25 -52.22
C LYS A 6 -22.26 -36.94 -51.44
N ASP A 7 -22.37 -37.00 -50.10
CA ASP A 7 -22.15 -35.86 -49.20
C ASP A 7 -21.54 -36.33 -47.87
N GLY A 8 -20.26 -36.02 -47.66
CA GLY A 8 -19.51 -36.37 -46.47
C GLY A 8 -19.99 -35.64 -45.21
N LEU A 9 -20.66 -34.48 -45.32
CA LEU A 9 -21.16 -33.73 -44.16
C LEU A 9 -22.34 -34.43 -43.48
N LEU A 10 -22.96 -35.42 -44.14
CA LEU A 10 -23.98 -36.28 -43.53
C LEU A 10 -23.43 -37.11 -42.35
N LEU A 11 -22.11 -37.14 -42.14
CA LEU A 11 -21.50 -37.72 -40.94
C LEU A 11 -22.04 -37.07 -39.64
N LYS A 12 -22.43 -35.79 -39.66
CA LYS A 12 -23.04 -35.08 -38.52
C LYS A 12 -24.36 -35.69 -38.03
N GLN A 13 -25.06 -36.39 -38.92
CA GLN A 13 -26.35 -37.04 -38.62
C GLN A 13 -26.18 -38.46 -38.07
N ILE A 14 -24.94 -38.97 -38.01
CA ILE A 14 -24.64 -40.31 -37.49
C ILE A 14 -24.16 -40.18 -36.04
N PRO A 15 -24.87 -40.77 -35.06
CA PRO A 15 -24.45 -40.80 -33.66
C PRO A 15 -23.02 -41.31 -33.48
N LYS A 16 -22.25 -40.70 -32.56
CA LYS A 16 -20.79 -40.91 -32.39
C LYS A 16 -20.41 -42.36 -32.09
N ASP A 17 -21.27 -43.11 -31.41
CA ASP A 17 -21.18 -44.53 -31.09
C ASP A 17 -21.37 -45.44 -32.32
N LYS A 18 -22.08 -44.96 -33.35
CA LYS A 18 -22.37 -45.70 -34.60
C LYS A 18 -21.45 -45.34 -35.77
N GLN A 19 -20.51 -44.43 -35.52
CA GLN A 19 -19.44 -44.11 -36.46
C GLN A 19 -18.38 -45.21 -36.40
N THR A 20 -17.94 -45.67 -37.57
CA THR A 20 -16.89 -46.69 -37.73
C THR A 20 -15.74 -46.07 -38.52
N PRO A 21 -14.47 -46.50 -38.35
CA PRO A 21 -13.32 -45.95 -39.08
C PRO A 21 -13.55 -45.83 -40.60
N LYS A 22 -14.15 -46.87 -41.22
CA LYS A 22 -14.49 -46.90 -42.66
C LYS A 22 -15.51 -45.82 -43.07
N LYS A 23 -16.49 -45.50 -42.23
CA LYS A 23 -17.50 -44.44 -42.48
C LYS A 23 -16.86 -43.05 -42.36
N CYS A 24 -16.00 -42.86 -41.36
CA CYS A 24 -15.28 -41.61 -41.14
C CYS A 24 -14.29 -41.34 -42.29
N LYS A 25 -13.46 -42.32 -42.66
CA LYS A 25 -12.50 -42.20 -43.78
C LYS A 25 -13.19 -41.84 -45.10
N GLU A 26 -14.29 -42.51 -45.43
CA GLU A 26 -15.05 -42.21 -46.65
C GLU A 26 -15.66 -40.80 -46.64
N ALA A 27 -16.26 -40.39 -45.52
CA ALA A 27 -16.87 -39.06 -45.38
C ALA A 27 -15.84 -37.93 -45.46
N ILE A 28 -14.68 -38.11 -44.80
CA ILE A 28 -13.57 -37.14 -44.79
C ILE A 28 -12.89 -37.08 -46.16
N SER A 29 -12.69 -38.23 -46.81
CA SER A 29 -12.14 -38.29 -48.17
C SER A 29 -13.04 -37.57 -49.18
N GLN A 30 -14.37 -37.66 -49.03
CA GLN A 30 -15.31 -36.92 -49.87
C GLN A 30 -15.27 -35.41 -49.57
N ASN A 31 -15.42 -35.02 -48.29
CA ASN A 31 -15.36 -33.62 -47.84
C ASN A 31 -14.49 -33.51 -46.56
N PRO A 32 -13.29 -32.91 -46.64
CA PRO A 32 -12.37 -32.78 -45.51
C PRO A 32 -12.98 -32.10 -44.27
N LYS A 33 -13.95 -31.18 -44.44
CA LYS A 33 -14.65 -30.52 -43.31
C LYS A 33 -15.54 -31.46 -42.51
N ALA A 34 -15.81 -32.67 -43.00
CA ALA A 34 -16.50 -33.72 -42.24
C ALA A 34 -15.69 -34.18 -41.01
N LEU A 35 -14.39 -33.89 -40.97
CA LEU A 35 -13.50 -34.19 -39.83
C LEU A 35 -14.04 -33.63 -38.50
N GLN A 36 -14.69 -32.46 -38.51
CA GLN A 36 -15.31 -31.85 -37.32
C GLN A 36 -16.41 -32.74 -36.68
N TYR A 37 -17.03 -33.61 -37.47
CA TYR A 37 -18.13 -34.48 -37.05
C TYR A 37 -17.68 -35.92 -36.78
N ALA A 38 -16.42 -36.26 -37.05
CA ALA A 38 -15.89 -37.60 -36.85
C ALA A 38 -15.73 -37.95 -35.36
N SER A 39 -15.94 -39.22 -35.02
CA SER A 39 -15.66 -39.77 -33.70
C SER A 39 -14.15 -39.90 -33.52
N ARG A 40 -13.62 -39.46 -32.36
CA ARG A 40 -12.17 -39.51 -32.08
C ARG A 40 -11.59 -40.92 -32.14
N LYS A 41 -12.43 -41.95 -31.94
CA LYS A 41 -12.03 -43.38 -32.04
C LYS A 41 -11.89 -43.88 -33.49
N CYS A 42 -12.30 -43.08 -34.47
CA CYS A 42 -12.43 -43.48 -35.88
C CYS A 42 -11.50 -42.71 -36.83
N ILE A 43 -10.62 -41.88 -36.29
CA ILE A 43 -9.66 -41.06 -37.03
C ILE A 43 -8.26 -41.27 -36.46
N ASP A 44 -7.27 -41.20 -37.32
CA ASP A 44 -5.84 -41.33 -37.03
C ASP A 44 -5.07 -40.21 -37.75
N ALA A 45 -3.74 -40.16 -37.55
CA ALA A 45 -2.89 -39.13 -38.13
C ALA A 45 -2.89 -39.17 -39.68
N GLU A 46 -2.99 -40.35 -40.30
CA GLU A 46 -3.00 -40.51 -41.77
C GLU A 46 -4.27 -39.89 -42.38
N ILE A 47 -5.45 -40.20 -41.81
CA ILE A 47 -6.73 -39.62 -42.26
C ILE A 47 -6.74 -38.10 -42.09
N CYS A 48 -6.16 -37.59 -40.99
CA CYS A 48 -6.02 -36.16 -40.76
C CYS A 48 -5.09 -35.50 -41.80
N LEU A 49 -3.96 -36.13 -42.15
CA LEU A 49 -3.00 -35.59 -43.13
C LEU A 49 -3.65 -35.46 -44.50
N THR A 50 -4.27 -36.54 -45.00
CA THR A 50 -4.95 -36.53 -46.31
C THR A 50 -6.09 -35.51 -46.36
N ALA A 51 -6.77 -35.27 -45.23
CA ALA A 51 -7.80 -34.23 -45.15
C ALA A 51 -7.19 -32.82 -45.32
N VAL A 52 -6.07 -32.54 -44.65
CA VAL A 52 -5.36 -31.25 -44.72
C VAL A 52 -4.73 -31.03 -46.10
N GLU A 53 -4.15 -32.05 -46.72
CA GLU A 53 -3.62 -31.99 -48.10
C GLU A 53 -4.70 -31.62 -49.12
N LYS A 54 -5.93 -32.09 -48.91
CA LYS A 54 -7.06 -31.83 -49.81
C LYS A 54 -7.73 -30.47 -49.57
N ASP A 55 -7.84 -30.02 -48.32
CA ASP A 55 -8.29 -28.67 -47.94
C ASP A 55 -7.60 -28.26 -46.64
N ALA A 56 -6.68 -27.29 -46.73
CA ALA A 56 -5.93 -26.78 -45.59
C ALA A 56 -6.83 -26.31 -44.43
N ASN A 57 -8.06 -25.84 -44.70
CA ASN A 57 -9.00 -25.42 -43.64
C ASN A 57 -9.48 -26.58 -42.76
N ALA A 58 -9.34 -27.83 -43.21
CA ALA A 58 -9.62 -29.01 -42.41
C ALA A 58 -8.72 -29.10 -41.17
N PHE A 59 -7.55 -28.45 -41.20
CA PHE A 59 -6.60 -28.37 -40.08
C PHE A 59 -7.25 -27.89 -38.78
N ARG A 60 -8.24 -26.97 -38.87
CA ARG A 60 -9.00 -26.44 -37.72
C ARG A 60 -9.71 -27.52 -36.90
N TYR A 61 -9.93 -28.70 -37.49
CA TYR A 61 -10.68 -29.80 -36.91
C TYR A 61 -9.81 -31.01 -36.55
N VAL A 62 -8.49 -30.94 -36.77
CA VAL A 62 -7.55 -32.01 -36.42
C VAL A 62 -7.40 -32.06 -34.89
N PRO A 63 -7.61 -33.23 -34.25
CA PRO A 63 -7.36 -33.38 -32.82
C PRO A 63 -5.88 -33.13 -32.48
N LYS A 64 -5.60 -32.38 -31.39
CA LYS A 64 -4.24 -32.00 -30.97
C LYS A 64 -3.23 -33.16 -30.97
N GLN A 65 -3.65 -34.34 -30.51
CA GLN A 65 -2.83 -35.56 -30.45
C GLN A 65 -2.34 -36.11 -31.81
N PHE A 66 -2.92 -35.64 -32.92
CA PHE A 66 -2.59 -36.08 -34.27
C PHE A 66 -1.97 -34.98 -35.13
N VAL A 67 -1.77 -33.79 -34.58
CA VAL A 67 -1.14 -32.67 -35.32
C VAL A 67 0.34 -32.97 -35.52
N THR A 68 0.83 -32.82 -36.75
CA THR A 68 2.25 -33.01 -37.10
C THR A 68 2.84 -31.73 -37.70
N LYS A 69 4.18 -31.59 -37.67
CA LYS A 69 4.89 -30.44 -38.28
C LYS A 69 4.55 -30.27 -39.76
N GLU A 70 4.40 -31.38 -40.49
CA GLU A 70 4.04 -31.40 -41.90
C GLU A 70 2.64 -30.82 -42.16
N MET A 71 1.63 -31.23 -41.36
CA MET A 71 0.28 -30.66 -41.46
C MET A 71 0.27 -29.15 -41.18
N CYS A 72 1.08 -28.70 -40.22
CA CYS A 72 1.19 -27.27 -39.90
C CYS A 72 1.76 -26.47 -41.08
N LEU A 73 2.84 -26.96 -41.71
CA LEU A 73 3.45 -26.32 -42.89
C LEU A 73 2.45 -26.22 -44.05
N LEU A 74 1.78 -27.33 -44.39
CA LEU A 74 0.77 -27.36 -45.46
C LEU A 74 -0.38 -26.39 -45.18
N ALA A 75 -0.87 -26.37 -43.93
CA ALA A 75 -1.96 -25.49 -43.54
C ALA A 75 -1.58 -24.01 -43.68
N VAL A 76 -0.44 -23.61 -43.12
CA VAL A 76 0.04 -22.22 -43.12
C VAL A 76 0.46 -21.74 -44.51
N GLN A 77 1.07 -22.61 -45.32
CA GLN A 77 1.44 -22.30 -46.71
C GLN A 77 0.21 -21.93 -47.55
N SER A 78 -0.91 -22.64 -47.35
CA SER A 78 -2.15 -22.38 -48.08
C SER A 78 -2.98 -21.24 -47.47
N ASN A 79 -2.97 -21.08 -46.15
CA ASN A 79 -3.70 -20.03 -45.44
C ASN A 79 -2.97 -19.64 -44.16
N ALA A 80 -2.27 -18.51 -44.19
CA ALA A 80 -1.46 -18.01 -43.09
C ALA A 80 -2.27 -17.79 -41.78
N ASP A 81 -3.57 -17.49 -41.86
CA ASP A 81 -4.44 -17.31 -40.67
C ASP A 81 -4.61 -18.59 -39.85
N LEU A 82 -4.27 -19.76 -40.40
CA LEU A 82 -4.29 -21.04 -39.68
C LEU A 82 -3.15 -21.17 -38.66
N LEU A 83 -2.18 -20.25 -38.65
CA LEU A 83 -1.14 -20.19 -37.63
C LEU A 83 -1.73 -20.16 -36.21
N ASN A 84 -2.86 -19.46 -36.00
CA ASN A 84 -3.54 -19.40 -34.71
C ASN A 84 -4.15 -20.74 -34.22
N LYS A 85 -4.13 -21.78 -35.05
CA LYS A 85 -4.56 -23.15 -34.71
C LYS A 85 -3.39 -24.11 -34.53
N VAL A 86 -2.17 -23.70 -34.81
CA VAL A 86 -0.98 -24.53 -34.62
C VAL A 86 -0.70 -24.67 -33.12
N PRO A 87 -0.49 -25.88 -32.58
CA PRO A 87 -0.09 -26.09 -31.19
C PRO A 87 1.24 -25.39 -30.89
N SER A 88 1.37 -24.83 -29.68
CA SER A 88 2.56 -24.09 -29.28
C SER A 88 3.85 -24.90 -29.37
N GLU A 89 3.78 -26.22 -29.15
CA GLU A 89 4.92 -27.13 -29.23
C GLU A 89 5.46 -27.32 -30.66
N LEU A 90 4.68 -26.94 -31.68
CA LEU A 90 5.00 -27.11 -33.10
C LEU A 90 5.17 -25.78 -33.84
N LEU A 91 5.08 -24.65 -33.14
CA LEU A 91 5.41 -23.33 -33.70
C LEU A 91 6.92 -23.20 -33.83
N THR A 92 7.46 -23.61 -34.98
CA THR A 92 8.89 -23.43 -35.30
C THR A 92 9.12 -22.13 -36.06
N LEU A 93 10.35 -21.60 -36.01
CA LEU A 93 10.77 -20.41 -36.75
C LEU A 93 10.34 -20.46 -38.23
N ASP A 94 10.58 -21.57 -38.92
CA ASP A 94 10.23 -21.74 -40.34
C ASP A 94 8.74 -21.57 -40.64
N ILE A 95 7.86 -22.09 -39.77
CA ILE A 95 6.40 -22.03 -39.95
C ILE A 95 5.91 -20.60 -39.71
N CYS A 96 6.42 -19.96 -38.67
CA CYS A 96 6.07 -18.59 -38.33
C CYS A 96 6.58 -17.61 -39.40
N LEU A 97 7.82 -17.78 -39.88
CA LEU A 97 8.39 -16.97 -40.95
C LEU A 97 7.55 -17.09 -42.23
N LEU A 98 7.19 -18.32 -42.63
CA LEU A 98 6.32 -18.58 -43.77
C LEU A 98 4.95 -17.88 -43.65
N ALA A 99 4.35 -17.91 -42.46
CA ALA A 99 3.08 -17.23 -42.20
C ALA A 99 3.21 -15.71 -42.36
N VAL A 100 4.24 -15.12 -41.75
CA VAL A 100 4.47 -13.67 -41.73
C VAL A 100 4.79 -13.16 -43.13
N THR A 101 5.60 -13.88 -43.91
CA THR A 101 5.90 -13.51 -45.31
C THR A 101 4.67 -13.55 -46.21
N ASN A 102 3.70 -14.43 -45.91
CA ASN A 102 2.46 -14.52 -46.68
C ASN A 102 1.41 -13.49 -46.22
N LYS A 103 1.34 -13.20 -44.92
CA LYS A 103 0.39 -12.23 -44.35
C LYS A 103 0.91 -11.64 -43.03
N LEU A 104 1.17 -10.35 -43.02
CA LEU A 104 1.78 -9.62 -41.89
C LEU A 104 0.96 -9.68 -40.59
N ASP A 105 -0.38 -9.71 -40.67
CA ASP A 105 -1.29 -9.84 -39.51
C ASP A 105 -0.97 -11.05 -38.63
N THR A 106 -0.38 -12.10 -39.21
CA THR A 106 -0.11 -13.34 -38.49
C THR A 106 0.99 -13.22 -37.45
N LEU A 107 1.79 -12.16 -37.50
CA LEU A 107 2.81 -11.86 -36.48
C LEU A 107 2.20 -11.77 -35.06
N ALA A 108 0.93 -11.35 -34.96
CA ALA A 108 0.18 -11.32 -33.69
C ALA A 108 0.00 -12.71 -33.06
N TYR A 109 0.03 -13.78 -33.86
CA TYR A 109 -0.10 -15.16 -33.40
C TYR A 109 1.26 -15.84 -33.14
N VAL A 110 2.38 -15.20 -33.50
CA VAL A 110 3.73 -15.73 -33.26
C VAL A 110 4.11 -15.53 -31.78
N PRO A 111 4.68 -16.53 -31.09
CA PRO A 111 5.22 -16.38 -29.73
C PRO A 111 6.31 -15.30 -29.65
N GLN A 112 6.43 -14.64 -28.50
CA GLN A 112 7.32 -13.48 -28.34
C GLN A 112 8.78 -13.80 -28.67
N GLU A 113 9.26 -14.97 -28.28
CA GLU A 113 10.63 -15.43 -28.46
C GLU A 113 10.96 -15.54 -29.95
N ILE A 114 10.04 -16.14 -30.72
CA ILE A 114 10.21 -16.35 -32.17
C ILE A 114 10.10 -15.03 -32.94
N ARG A 115 9.36 -14.03 -32.44
CA ARG A 115 9.31 -12.70 -33.09
C ARG A 115 10.70 -12.06 -33.16
N TYR A 116 11.51 -12.19 -32.11
CA TYR A 116 12.90 -11.68 -32.12
C TYR A 116 13.79 -12.46 -33.08
N GLU A 117 13.53 -13.76 -33.26
CA GLU A 117 14.25 -14.57 -34.25
C GLU A 117 13.87 -14.19 -35.69
N ILE A 118 12.60 -13.84 -35.95
CA ILE A 118 12.13 -13.37 -37.27
C ILE A 118 12.62 -11.96 -37.57
N LEU A 119 12.62 -11.08 -36.57
CA LEU A 119 12.97 -9.66 -36.67
C LEU A 119 14.37 -9.43 -36.09
N ASN A 120 15.36 -9.93 -36.80
CA ASN A 120 16.76 -9.92 -36.40
C ASN A 120 17.60 -9.04 -37.35
N GLU A 121 18.92 -9.02 -37.15
CA GLU A 121 19.82 -8.17 -37.92
C GLU A 121 19.95 -8.56 -39.41
N GLU A 122 19.62 -9.81 -39.75
CA GLU A 122 19.66 -10.38 -41.10
C GLU A 122 18.34 -10.15 -41.87
N THR A 123 17.27 -9.71 -41.19
CA THR A 123 15.97 -9.47 -41.81
C THR A 123 16.06 -8.31 -42.83
N PRO A 124 15.56 -8.49 -44.07
CA PRO A 124 15.59 -7.44 -45.10
C PRO A 124 14.87 -6.16 -44.64
N SER A 125 15.45 -4.99 -44.96
CA SER A 125 14.90 -3.68 -44.59
C SER A 125 13.48 -3.48 -45.10
N GLU A 126 13.17 -3.95 -46.31
CA GLU A 126 11.86 -3.82 -46.94
C GLU A 126 10.78 -4.57 -46.15
N LEU A 127 11.12 -5.73 -45.60
CA LEU A 127 10.20 -6.52 -44.77
C LEU A 127 9.99 -5.84 -43.41
N LEU A 128 11.05 -5.32 -42.78
CA LEU A 128 10.95 -4.56 -41.53
C LEU A 128 10.06 -3.33 -41.70
N GLU A 129 10.24 -2.57 -42.78
CA GLU A 129 9.41 -1.40 -43.11
C GLU A 129 7.94 -1.79 -43.32
N SER A 130 7.68 -2.82 -44.14
CA SER A 130 6.32 -3.30 -44.42
C SER A 130 5.57 -3.73 -43.15
N ILE A 131 6.26 -4.40 -42.22
CA ILE A 131 5.69 -4.83 -40.94
C ILE A 131 5.26 -3.62 -40.10
N VAL A 132 6.12 -2.61 -39.99
CA VAL A 132 5.84 -1.41 -39.19
C VAL A 132 4.78 -0.52 -39.83
N GLU A 133 4.79 -0.41 -41.16
CA GLU A 133 3.76 0.32 -41.90
C GLU A 133 2.37 -0.30 -41.70
N HIS A 134 2.29 -1.63 -41.67
CA HIS A 134 1.06 -2.35 -41.39
C HIS A 134 0.57 -2.14 -39.95
N ASN A 135 1.45 -2.23 -38.96
CA ASN A 135 1.13 -1.90 -37.57
C ASN A 135 2.36 -1.38 -36.81
N ILE A 136 2.25 -0.14 -36.35
CA ILE A 136 3.33 0.59 -35.70
C ILE A 136 3.79 0.01 -34.36
N ASP A 137 2.92 -0.75 -33.68
CA ASP A 137 3.26 -1.41 -32.41
C ASP A 137 4.39 -2.43 -32.60
N TRP A 138 4.60 -2.94 -33.83
CA TRP A 138 5.69 -3.87 -34.14
C TRP A 138 7.09 -3.23 -34.09
N LEU A 139 7.19 -1.90 -33.95
CA LEU A 139 8.46 -1.24 -33.67
C LEU A 139 9.16 -1.81 -32.42
N THR A 140 8.40 -2.35 -31.46
CA THR A 140 8.93 -2.99 -30.24
C THR A 140 9.86 -4.18 -30.51
N TYR A 141 9.82 -4.75 -31.70
CA TYR A 141 10.65 -5.87 -32.12
C TYR A 141 11.76 -5.49 -33.11
N MET A 142 11.99 -4.20 -33.37
CA MET A 142 13.03 -3.80 -34.32
C MET A 142 14.43 -4.26 -33.85
N PRO A 143 15.25 -4.82 -34.74
CA PRO A 143 16.60 -5.23 -34.40
C PRO A 143 17.47 -4.00 -34.12
N ALA A 144 18.40 -4.12 -33.17
CA ALA A 144 19.34 -3.05 -32.81
C ALA A 144 20.49 -2.87 -33.82
N CYS A 145 20.20 -3.05 -35.11
CA CYS A 145 21.13 -2.86 -36.21
C CYS A 145 20.87 -1.52 -36.92
N LYS A 146 21.73 -1.19 -37.89
CA LYS A 146 21.63 0.07 -38.67
C LYS A 146 20.22 0.28 -39.26
N ASN A 147 19.65 -0.75 -39.90
CA ASN A 147 18.34 -0.65 -40.55
C ASN A 147 17.23 -0.39 -39.52
N GLY A 148 17.20 -1.13 -38.41
CA GLY A 148 16.21 -0.92 -37.35
C GLY A 148 16.30 0.48 -36.73
N ILE A 149 17.52 0.98 -36.49
CA ILE A 149 17.74 2.35 -36.00
C ILE A 149 17.24 3.38 -37.02
N ASP A 150 17.56 3.23 -38.29
CA ASP A 150 17.16 4.16 -39.35
C ASP A 150 15.62 4.18 -39.53
N ILE A 151 14.96 3.02 -39.45
CA ILE A 151 13.48 2.91 -39.45
C ILE A 151 12.89 3.62 -38.23
N CYS A 152 13.36 3.30 -37.02
CA CYS A 152 12.92 3.99 -35.80
C CYS A 152 13.10 5.51 -35.90
N MET A 153 14.22 5.97 -36.47
CA MET A 153 14.49 7.39 -36.71
C MET A 153 13.54 8.05 -37.71
N ALA A 154 13.16 7.34 -38.77
CA ALA A 154 12.20 7.85 -39.73
C ALA A 154 10.81 8.05 -39.09
N TYR A 155 10.39 7.12 -38.23
CA TYR A 155 9.07 7.19 -37.57
C TYR A 155 9.01 8.23 -36.44
N ILE A 156 10.03 8.31 -35.57
CA ILE A 156 10.05 9.32 -34.49
C ILE A 156 10.07 10.76 -35.03
N LYS A 157 10.64 10.97 -36.22
CA LYS A 157 10.61 12.27 -36.91
C LYS A 157 9.22 12.64 -37.43
N LYS A 158 8.37 11.65 -37.75
CA LYS A 158 6.99 11.86 -38.19
C LYS A 158 6.06 12.08 -36.99
N ASP A 159 6.18 11.21 -35.99
CA ASP A 159 5.43 11.30 -34.74
C ASP A 159 6.33 10.85 -33.58
N PHE A 160 6.64 11.78 -32.69
CA PHE A 160 7.52 11.51 -31.55
C PHE A 160 6.88 10.54 -30.54
N SER A 161 5.54 10.46 -30.47
CA SER A 161 4.80 9.59 -29.53
C SER A 161 5.17 8.11 -29.71
N VAL A 162 5.55 7.74 -30.94
CA VAL A 162 5.97 6.40 -31.36
C VAL A 162 7.23 5.93 -30.65
N SER A 163 8.06 6.83 -30.14
CA SER A 163 9.27 6.47 -29.39
C SER A 163 8.98 5.54 -28.19
N LYS A 164 7.76 5.54 -27.65
CA LYS A 164 7.32 4.60 -26.60
C LYS A 164 7.50 3.14 -27.02
N TYR A 165 7.27 2.83 -28.30
CA TYR A 165 7.35 1.48 -28.85
C TYR A 165 8.77 1.02 -29.14
N MET A 166 9.78 1.90 -29.17
CA MET A 166 11.13 1.49 -29.55
C MET A 166 11.74 0.49 -28.54
N PRO A 167 12.54 -0.48 -29.01
CA PRO A 167 13.28 -1.39 -28.14
C PRO A 167 14.28 -0.63 -27.26
N VAL A 168 14.55 -1.14 -26.06
CA VAL A 168 15.49 -0.52 -25.11
C VAL A 168 16.88 -0.34 -25.73
N ALA A 169 17.37 -1.32 -26.50
CA ALA A 169 18.65 -1.24 -27.18
C ALA A 169 18.74 -0.08 -28.18
N ILE A 170 17.66 0.18 -28.95
CA ILE A 170 17.60 1.31 -29.89
C ILE A 170 17.46 2.63 -29.13
N LYS A 171 16.66 2.69 -28.07
CA LYS A 171 16.52 3.88 -27.21
C LYS A 171 17.85 4.36 -26.61
N LYS A 172 18.83 3.46 -26.43
CA LYS A 172 20.19 3.77 -25.95
C LYS A 172 21.12 4.27 -27.05
N ASN A 173 20.76 4.12 -28.33
CA ASN A 173 21.63 4.48 -29.43
C ASN A 173 21.86 6.00 -29.49
N GLN A 174 23.10 6.42 -29.70
CA GLN A 174 23.49 7.83 -29.66
C GLN A 174 22.70 8.71 -30.63
N LYS A 175 22.43 8.23 -31.86
CA LYS A 175 21.66 9.00 -32.85
C LYS A 175 20.22 9.29 -32.40
N ILE A 176 19.59 8.31 -31.74
CA ILE A 176 18.25 8.44 -31.18
C ILE A 176 18.29 9.48 -30.05
N LEU A 177 19.25 9.33 -29.13
CA LEU A 177 19.40 10.20 -27.97
C LEU A 177 19.66 11.66 -28.38
N ASP A 178 20.59 11.90 -29.31
CA ASP A 178 20.93 13.23 -29.82
C ASP A 178 19.71 13.90 -30.46
N TYR A 179 18.94 13.14 -31.26
CA TYR A 179 17.71 13.66 -31.85
C TYR A 179 16.69 14.03 -30.77
N GLN A 180 16.43 13.13 -29.81
CA GLN A 180 15.50 13.40 -28.71
C GLN A 180 15.92 14.60 -27.86
N LYS A 181 17.23 14.76 -27.64
CA LYS A 181 17.81 15.93 -26.97
C LYS A 181 17.55 17.21 -27.76
N SER A 182 17.81 17.19 -29.07
CA SER A 182 17.60 18.34 -29.97
C SER A 182 16.14 18.82 -30.02
N GLN A 183 15.19 17.92 -29.76
CA GLN A 183 13.76 18.23 -29.69
C GLN A 183 13.32 18.75 -28.30
N GLY A 184 14.24 18.89 -27.33
CA GLY A 184 13.92 19.32 -25.97
C GLY A 184 13.06 18.31 -25.20
N LYS A 185 13.11 17.02 -25.58
CA LYS A 185 12.27 15.95 -25.00
C LYS A 185 12.95 15.17 -23.87
N ILE A 186 14.22 15.47 -23.59
CA ILE A 186 15.02 14.81 -22.56
C ILE A 186 15.05 15.66 -21.28
N SER A 187 14.86 14.99 -20.15
CA SER A 187 15.15 15.50 -18.81
C SER A 187 16.14 14.55 -18.14
N LEU A 188 17.24 15.09 -17.61
CA LEU A 188 18.24 14.32 -16.86
C LEU A 188 17.71 14.02 -15.46
N LEU A 189 17.66 12.74 -15.09
CA LEU A 189 17.26 12.28 -13.76
C LEU A 189 18.45 12.06 -12.83
N SER A 190 19.53 11.49 -13.34
CA SER A 190 20.77 11.29 -12.56
C SER A 190 21.98 11.16 -13.47
N LYS A 191 23.14 11.49 -12.91
CA LYS A 191 24.46 11.48 -13.56
C LYS A 191 25.39 10.69 -12.65
N SER A 192 26.10 9.70 -13.15
CA SER A 192 26.94 8.84 -12.31
C SER A 192 28.05 8.14 -13.09
N TYR A 193 29.05 7.63 -12.39
CA TYR A 193 30.06 6.73 -12.93
C TYR A 193 29.89 5.32 -12.36
N ASN A 194 29.94 4.30 -13.22
CA ASN A 194 29.92 2.90 -12.81
C ASN A 194 31.34 2.34 -12.85
N SER A 195 31.90 2.06 -11.68
CA SER A 195 33.28 1.57 -11.53
C SER A 195 33.49 0.12 -11.96
N GLU A 196 32.43 -0.70 -12.03
CA GLU A 196 32.53 -2.09 -12.47
C GLU A 196 32.67 -2.19 -13.99
N THR A 197 31.96 -1.30 -14.70
CA THR A 197 31.94 -1.26 -16.18
C THR A 197 32.89 -0.22 -16.77
N GLY A 198 33.33 0.75 -15.97
CA GLY A 198 34.14 1.88 -16.43
C GLY A 198 33.36 2.97 -17.17
N LEU A 199 32.03 2.90 -17.17
CA LEU A 199 31.15 3.76 -17.95
C LEU A 199 30.63 4.97 -17.17
N PHE A 200 30.57 6.12 -17.81
CA PHE A 200 29.75 7.25 -17.38
C PHE A 200 28.30 7.02 -17.80
N ILE A 201 27.38 7.33 -16.91
CA ILE A 201 25.96 7.00 -17.06
C ILE A 201 25.12 8.25 -16.84
N ALA A 202 24.25 8.55 -17.80
CA ALA A 202 23.18 9.53 -17.66
C ALA A 202 21.82 8.80 -17.70
N LYS A 203 21.11 8.80 -16.57
CA LYS A 203 19.72 8.34 -16.52
C LYS A 203 18.83 9.47 -17.01
N ILE A 204 18.10 9.23 -18.10
CA ILE A 204 17.26 10.25 -18.72
C ILE A 204 15.79 9.82 -18.74
N LYS A 205 14.91 10.80 -18.54
CA LYS A 205 13.46 10.71 -18.78
C LYS A 205 13.18 11.33 -20.14
N VAL A 206 12.55 10.57 -21.03
CA VAL A 206 12.14 11.05 -22.35
C VAL A 206 10.63 11.25 -22.32
N ILE A 207 10.18 12.49 -22.51
CA ILE A 207 8.75 12.83 -22.56
C ILE A 207 8.30 12.73 -24.01
N TYR A 208 7.44 11.76 -24.32
CA TYR A 208 6.99 11.53 -25.69
C TYR A 208 5.63 12.14 -26.00
N GLU A 209 4.80 12.42 -24.99
CA GLU A 209 3.48 13.01 -25.18
C GLU A 209 3.07 13.86 -23.97
N ARG A 210 2.33 14.94 -24.24
CA ARG A 210 1.73 15.82 -23.22
C ARG A 210 0.26 16.03 -23.57
N ILE A 211 -0.63 15.50 -22.74
CA ILE A 211 -2.08 15.59 -22.96
C ILE A 211 -2.70 16.46 -21.86
N PRO A 212 -3.45 17.52 -22.20
CA PRO A 212 -4.25 18.27 -21.24
C PRO A 212 -5.26 17.34 -20.55
N SER A 213 -5.36 17.42 -19.23
CA SER A 213 -6.34 16.63 -18.48
C SER A 213 -7.76 17.09 -18.79
N PHE A 214 -8.60 16.21 -19.34
CA PHE A 214 -10.02 16.47 -19.59
C PHE A 214 -10.83 16.96 -18.37
N LEU A 215 -10.35 16.69 -17.15
CA LEU A 215 -11.03 17.05 -15.90
C LEU A 215 -10.61 18.43 -15.34
N CYS A 216 -9.53 19.05 -15.85
CA CYS A 216 -9.00 20.31 -15.30
C CYS A 216 -8.01 20.94 -16.28
N ASP A 217 -8.33 22.14 -16.81
CA ASP A 217 -7.53 22.87 -17.81
C ASP A 217 -6.09 23.21 -17.36
N SER A 218 -5.75 23.08 -16.08
CA SER A 218 -4.41 23.39 -15.55
C SER A 218 -3.49 22.18 -15.37
N ARG A 219 -3.97 20.93 -15.53
CA ARG A 219 -3.13 19.72 -15.34
C ARG A 219 -2.76 19.09 -16.67
N ILE A 220 -1.47 19.09 -17.01
CA ILE A 220 -0.94 18.37 -18.17
C ILE A 220 -0.48 16.98 -17.71
N ARG A 221 -0.98 15.92 -18.35
CA ARG A 221 -0.45 14.56 -18.18
C ARG A 221 0.75 14.38 -19.09
N GLU A 222 1.90 14.10 -18.50
CA GLU A 222 3.13 13.78 -19.24
C GLU A 222 3.29 12.27 -19.34
N TYR A 223 3.46 11.77 -20.57
CA TYR A 223 3.81 10.39 -20.83
C TYR A 223 5.30 10.30 -21.17
N SER A 224 5.99 9.40 -20.50
CA SER A 224 7.45 9.30 -20.60
C SER A 224 7.97 7.88 -20.38
N TYR A 225 9.19 7.61 -20.84
CA TYR A 225 9.96 6.43 -20.45
C TYR A 225 11.36 6.85 -19.97
N THR A 226 12.07 5.91 -19.32
CA THR A 226 13.43 6.13 -18.82
C THR A 226 14.43 5.28 -19.59
N VAL A 227 15.59 5.83 -19.89
CA VAL A 227 16.71 5.10 -20.51
C VAL A 227 18.03 5.50 -19.86
N MET A 228 18.99 4.57 -19.86
CA MET A 228 20.35 4.77 -19.37
C MET A 228 21.25 5.00 -20.57
N ALA A 229 21.74 6.22 -20.75
CA ALA A 229 22.76 6.55 -21.73
C ALA A 229 24.14 6.26 -21.12
N GLU A 230 25.00 5.57 -21.86
CA GLU A 230 26.28 5.04 -21.40
C GLU A 230 27.41 5.60 -22.27
N PHE A 231 28.45 6.13 -21.65
CA PHE A 231 29.57 6.80 -22.33
C PHE A 231 30.89 6.25 -21.81
N GLN A 232 31.79 5.89 -22.72
CA GLN A 232 33.16 5.48 -22.37
C GLN A 232 34.06 6.70 -22.14
N ASN A 233 33.84 7.77 -22.91
CA ASN A 233 34.65 8.98 -22.86
C ASN A 233 33.98 10.07 -22.00
N PHE A 234 34.77 10.74 -21.16
CA PHE A 234 34.27 11.79 -20.28
C PHE A 234 33.85 13.08 -21.02
N ASP A 235 34.53 13.47 -22.10
CA ASP A 235 34.14 14.62 -22.92
C ASP A 235 32.77 14.40 -23.57
N GLU A 236 32.53 13.20 -24.09
CA GLU A 236 31.24 12.83 -24.67
C GLU A 236 30.13 12.92 -23.62
N PHE A 237 30.37 12.35 -22.43
CA PHE A 237 29.44 12.46 -21.31
C PHE A 237 29.21 13.92 -20.89
N TYR A 238 30.27 14.70 -20.72
CA TYR A 238 30.22 16.10 -20.31
C TYR A 238 29.44 16.96 -21.32
N ASN A 239 29.69 16.76 -22.62
CA ASN A 239 28.94 17.41 -23.70
C ASN A 239 27.47 16.95 -23.72
N PHE A 240 27.21 15.67 -23.47
CA PHE A 240 25.85 15.15 -23.40
C PHE A 240 25.05 15.74 -22.23
N VAL A 241 25.69 16.07 -21.12
CA VAL A 241 25.03 16.76 -19.98
C VAL A 241 25.13 18.29 -20.05
N ASP A 242 25.48 18.84 -21.21
CA ASP A 242 25.59 20.29 -21.47
C ASP A 242 26.55 21.00 -20.50
N GLY A 243 27.61 20.30 -20.10
CA GLY A 243 28.61 20.78 -19.14
C GLY A 243 28.11 20.93 -17.70
N ASN A 244 26.87 20.50 -17.40
CA ASN A 244 26.30 20.59 -16.07
C ASN A 244 26.56 19.31 -15.27
N LEU A 245 27.59 19.33 -14.43
CA LEU A 245 27.94 18.22 -13.53
C LEU A 245 27.31 18.31 -12.13
N CYS A 246 26.42 19.28 -11.86
CA CYS A 246 25.80 19.43 -10.55
C CYS A 246 25.05 18.14 -10.12
N ASP A 247 25.27 17.65 -8.90
CA ASP A 247 24.77 16.37 -8.38
C ASP A 247 25.22 15.12 -9.18
N ALA A 248 26.26 15.21 -10.03
CA ALA A 248 26.84 14.05 -10.69
C ALA A 248 27.68 13.21 -9.70
N GLU A 249 27.34 11.94 -9.57
CA GLU A 249 27.99 11.00 -8.65
C GLU A 249 29.21 10.34 -9.31
N LEU A 250 30.38 10.95 -9.16
CA LEU A 250 31.62 10.57 -9.86
C LEU A 250 32.74 10.13 -8.90
N ARG A 251 32.45 9.89 -7.61
CA ARG A 251 33.48 9.59 -6.59
C ARG A 251 34.27 8.32 -6.85
N THR A 252 33.70 7.35 -7.55
CA THR A 252 34.40 6.11 -7.89
C THR A 252 35.25 6.24 -9.16
N CYS A 253 35.19 7.37 -9.86
CA CYS A 253 36.02 7.66 -11.02
C CYS A 253 37.39 8.21 -10.59
N LYS A 254 38.47 7.64 -11.14
CA LYS A 254 39.84 8.09 -10.88
C LYS A 254 40.31 9.25 -11.76
N PHE A 255 39.61 9.51 -12.86
CA PHE A 255 39.96 10.56 -13.84
C PHE A 255 41.39 10.46 -14.39
N GLU A 256 41.92 9.24 -14.57
CA GLU A 256 43.25 9.02 -15.14
C GLU A 256 43.35 9.63 -16.55
N GLY A 257 44.30 10.55 -16.76
CA GLY A 257 44.49 11.24 -18.04
C GLY A 257 43.49 12.38 -18.31
N ILE A 258 42.59 12.71 -17.38
CA ILE A 258 41.62 13.80 -17.50
C ILE A 258 42.01 14.96 -16.58
N ASP A 259 42.26 16.13 -17.18
CA ASP A 259 42.54 17.37 -16.45
C ASP A 259 41.23 18.08 -16.11
N LEU A 260 40.77 17.94 -14.86
CA LEU A 260 39.49 18.48 -14.38
C LEU A 260 39.44 20.02 -14.44
N LYS A 261 40.59 20.70 -14.51
CA LYS A 261 40.64 22.18 -14.62
C LYS A 261 40.03 22.71 -15.92
N LYS A 262 39.84 21.84 -16.92
CA LYS A 262 39.22 22.19 -18.20
C LYS A 262 37.70 22.17 -18.17
N TYR A 263 37.08 21.70 -17.08
CA TYR A 263 35.64 21.49 -16.98
C TYR A 263 35.04 22.29 -15.83
N ASN A 264 33.75 22.64 -15.95
CA ASN A 264 33.00 23.14 -14.82
C ASN A 264 32.56 21.97 -13.93
N ILE A 265 33.28 21.75 -12.84
CA ILE A 265 33.00 20.68 -11.87
C ILE A 265 32.10 21.13 -10.71
N GLU A 266 31.50 22.32 -10.78
CA GLU A 266 30.66 22.86 -9.72
C GLU A 266 29.49 21.91 -9.39
N GLY A 267 29.36 21.56 -8.10
CA GLY A 267 28.34 20.66 -7.59
C GLY A 267 28.54 19.17 -7.94
N ALA A 268 29.61 18.80 -8.64
CA ALA A 268 29.93 17.41 -8.92
C ALA A 268 30.46 16.71 -7.67
N VAL A 269 30.00 15.49 -7.41
CA VAL A 269 30.48 14.68 -6.29
C VAL A 269 31.70 13.90 -6.76
N ILE A 270 32.90 14.46 -6.54
CA ILE A 270 34.19 13.87 -6.88
C ILE A 270 34.93 13.52 -5.60
N HIS A 271 35.68 12.42 -5.61
CA HIS A 271 36.43 12.00 -4.42
C HIS A 271 37.48 13.04 -4.03
N GLN A 272 37.55 13.39 -2.75
CA GLN A 272 38.50 14.35 -2.20
C GLN A 272 39.96 14.14 -2.62
N ASP A 273 40.41 12.88 -2.75
CA ASP A 273 41.81 12.60 -3.09
C ASP A 273 42.12 12.96 -4.54
N VAL A 274 41.18 12.74 -5.46
CA VAL A 274 41.29 13.17 -6.86
C VAL A 274 41.34 14.69 -6.94
N LEU A 275 40.45 15.38 -6.21
CA LEU A 275 40.45 16.84 -6.15
C LEU A 275 41.78 17.37 -5.57
N ALA A 276 42.32 16.72 -4.55
CA ALA A 276 43.58 17.14 -3.92
C ALA A 276 44.78 16.93 -4.85
N GLU A 277 44.86 15.78 -5.52
CA GLU A 277 45.90 15.48 -6.51
C GLU A 277 45.90 16.48 -7.66
N GLN A 278 44.73 16.98 -8.06
CA GLN A 278 44.61 17.98 -9.12
C GLN A 278 44.66 19.44 -8.61
N GLY A 279 44.77 19.68 -7.30
CA GLY A 279 44.83 21.00 -6.69
C GLY A 279 43.51 21.78 -6.74
N LEU A 280 42.38 21.08 -6.75
CA LEU A 280 41.00 21.60 -6.81
C LEU A 280 40.22 21.40 -5.50
N PHE A 281 40.84 20.82 -4.48
CA PHE A 281 40.19 20.51 -3.21
C PHE A 281 40.02 21.77 -2.33
N ASP A 282 38.77 22.07 -1.96
CA ASP A 282 38.41 23.04 -0.92
C ASP A 282 37.93 22.31 0.34
N GLY A 283 38.71 22.40 1.41
CA GLY A 283 38.41 21.79 2.71
C GLY A 283 37.72 22.72 3.72
N ILE A 284 37.50 24.01 3.38
CA ILE A 284 37.04 25.03 4.35
C ILE A 284 35.69 24.64 4.96
N TYR A 285 34.77 24.10 4.15
CA TYR A 285 33.44 23.70 4.60
C TYR A 285 33.51 22.61 5.68
N PHE A 286 34.26 21.53 5.43
CA PHE A 286 34.39 20.42 6.37
C PHE A 286 35.18 20.81 7.62
N GLU A 287 36.26 21.58 7.48
CA GLU A 287 37.01 22.11 8.62
C GLU A 287 36.17 23.03 9.51
N GLY A 288 35.32 23.87 8.90
CA GLY A 288 34.38 24.71 9.62
C GLY A 288 33.36 23.89 10.42
N LEU A 289 32.78 22.85 9.79
CA LEU A 289 31.85 21.92 10.44
C LEU A 289 32.53 21.19 11.61
N LYS A 290 33.74 20.66 11.38
CA LYS A 290 34.54 19.94 12.38
C LYS A 290 34.83 20.82 13.60
N LYS A 291 35.28 22.07 13.39
CA LYS A 291 35.53 23.02 14.49
C LYS A 291 34.30 23.31 15.34
N ARG A 292 33.11 23.45 14.71
CA ARG A 292 31.86 23.69 15.44
C ARG A 292 31.47 22.50 16.32
N ILE A 293 31.67 21.28 15.83
CA ILE A 293 31.26 20.05 16.52
C ILE A 293 32.30 19.62 17.58
N GLU A 294 33.61 19.67 17.29
CA GLU A 294 34.69 19.28 18.23
C GLU A 294 34.75 20.16 19.48
N PHE A 295 34.20 21.38 19.43
CA PHE A 295 34.05 22.23 20.61
C PHE A 295 32.99 21.70 21.60
N THR A 296 32.26 20.65 21.23
CA THR A 296 31.19 20.05 22.04
C THR A 296 31.63 18.68 22.54
N ASP A 297 31.96 18.58 23.83
CA ASP A 297 32.34 17.29 24.45
C ASP A 297 31.10 16.38 24.58
N LEU A 298 30.98 15.39 23.69
CA LEU A 298 29.91 14.38 23.69
C LEU A 298 30.30 13.09 24.43
N SER A 299 31.47 13.06 25.09
CA SER A 299 32.09 11.83 25.58
C SER A 299 31.32 11.09 26.67
N GLU A 300 30.49 11.78 27.46
CA GLU A 300 29.66 11.13 28.49
C GLU A 300 28.39 10.45 27.93
N VAL A 301 27.79 11.01 26.89
CA VAL A 301 26.58 10.46 26.25
C VAL A 301 26.96 9.22 25.43
N GLU A 302 28.05 9.29 24.68
CA GLU A 302 28.60 8.16 23.93
C GLU A 302 28.98 6.97 24.83
N LYS A 303 29.50 7.21 26.04
CA LYS A 303 29.86 6.14 27.00
C LYS A 303 28.64 5.40 27.54
N ASN A 304 27.49 6.05 27.64
CA ASN A 304 26.27 5.52 28.26
C ASN A 304 25.21 5.02 27.25
N GLU A 305 25.48 5.16 25.95
CA GLU A 305 24.68 4.64 24.85
C GLU A 305 24.76 3.09 24.81
N ILE A 306 23.60 2.45 24.89
CA ILE A 306 23.48 0.99 24.77
C ILE A 306 23.41 0.66 23.28
N CYS A 307 24.55 0.29 22.71
CA CYS A 307 24.63 -0.18 21.33
C CYS A 307 23.93 -1.53 21.19
N LEU A 308 22.90 -1.60 20.35
CA LEU A 308 22.31 -2.88 19.95
C LEU A 308 23.24 -3.52 18.90
N LEU A 309 24.01 -4.52 19.34
CA LEU A 309 24.97 -5.27 18.51
C LEU A 309 24.31 -6.04 17.34
N THR A 310 22.99 -6.13 17.29
CA THR A 310 22.22 -6.79 16.24
C THR A 310 21.43 -5.75 15.46
N GLY A 311 21.66 -5.67 14.14
CA GLY A 311 21.03 -4.71 13.23
C GLY A 311 19.53 -4.56 13.46
N PHE A 312 19.03 -3.33 13.34
CA PHE A 312 17.61 -3.04 13.40
C PHE A 312 16.86 -3.89 12.37
N ASN A 313 15.94 -4.73 12.84
CA ASN A 313 14.93 -5.31 11.97
C ASN A 313 13.87 -4.23 11.74
N TYR A 314 13.90 -3.59 10.57
CA TYR A 314 12.86 -2.67 10.13
C TYR A 314 11.78 -3.51 9.45
N PRO A 315 10.66 -3.82 10.13
CA PRO A 315 9.62 -4.61 9.50
C PRO A 315 9.15 -3.88 8.23
N LYS A 316 8.86 -4.64 7.17
CA LYS A 316 8.26 -4.07 5.97
C LYS A 316 6.75 -3.95 6.21
N PRO A 317 6.13 -2.77 5.97
CA PRO A 317 4.69 -2.58 6.11
C PRO A 317 3.91 -3.29 4.97
N VAL A 318 4.60 -3.66 3.89
CA VAL A 318 4.06 -4.38 2.72
C VAL A 318 5.04 -5.46 2.30
N ASP A 319 4.51 -6.60 1.86
CA ASP A 319 5.30 -7.70 1.28
C ASP A 319 6.08 -7.24 0.02
N GLU A 320 7.17 -7.92 -0.31
CA GLU A 320 8.13 -7.52 -1.36
C GLU A 320 7.51 -7.41 -2.77
N ASP A 321 6.42 -8.14 -3.02
CA ASP A 321 5.72 -8.14 -4.29
C ASP A 321 4.75 -6.95 -4.45
N GLY A 322 4.64 -6.05 -3.46
CA GLY A 322 3.83 -4.83 -3.54
C GLY A 322 2.31 -5.05 -3.47
N TYR A 323 1.83 -6.28 -3.28
CA TYR A 323 0.41 -6.66 -3.27
C TYR A 323 -0.35 -6.33 -1.96
N GLY A 324 0.20 -5.47 -1.08
CA GLY A 324 -0.54 -4.97 0.07
C GLY A 324 -1.54 -3.90 -0.35
N ARG A 325 -2.76 -4.28 -0.74
CA ARG A 325 -3.84 -3.28 -0.87
C ARG A 325 -4.05 -2.66 0.51
N PHE A 326 -3.73 -1.39 0.64
CA PHE A 326 -3.73 -0.68 1.92
C PHE A 326 -5.13 -0.64 2.52
N ASP A 327 -5.24 -1.08 3.78
CA ASP A 327 -6.50 -0.93 4.52
C ASP A 327 -6.71 0.54 4.86
N ASN A 328 -7.66 1.17 4.16
CA ASN A 328 -8.02 2.58 4.35
C ASN A 328 -8.65 2.86 5.73
N ASN A 329 -8.93 1.83 6.52
CA ASN A 329 -9.38 1.97 7.90
C ASN A 329 -8.25 2.36 8.86
N TYR A 330 -6.99 2.36 8.41
CA TYR A 330 -5.85 2.69 9.24
C TYR A 330 -5.03 3.85 8.65
N ILE A 331 -4.42 4.63 9.54
CA ILE A 331 -3.45 5.68 9.24
C ILE A 331 -2.07 5.14 9.62
N PRO A 332 -1.16 4.97 8.65
CA PRO A 332 0.22 4.59 8.92
C PRO A 332 1.04 5.79 9.39
N PHE A 333 1.77 5.61 10.49
CA PHE A 333 2.74 6.57 11.02
C PHE A 333 4.11 5.90 11.06
N PHE A 334 5.05 6.42 10.29
CA PHE A 334 6.47 6.08 10.36
C PHE A 334 7.17 7.06 11.30
N TYR A 335 8.18 6.63 12.03
CA TYR A 335 8.87 7.50 12.97
C TYR A 335 10.37 7.18 13.11
N VAL A 336 11.14 8.20 13.47
CA VAL A 336 12.59 8.14 13.77
C VAL A 336 12.98 9.32 14.65
N SER A 337 14.05 9.18 15.45
CA SER A 337 14.66 10.28 16.20
C SER A 337 16.19 10.10 16.31
N ASP A 338 16.88 11.14 16.77
CA ASP A 338 18.30 11.07 17.15
C ASP A 338 19.20 10.60 15.99
N ILE A 339 19.00 11.18 14.80
CA ILE A 339 19.78 10.86 13.60
C ILE A 339 21.20 11.44 13.73
N HIS A 340 21.38 12.62 14.34
CA HIS A 340 22.69 13.23 14.59
C HIS A 340 23.60 13.34 13.35
N LEU A 341 23.10 13.97 12.28
CA LEU A 341 23.81 14.07 10.98
C LEU A 341 25.24 14.61 11.09
N CYS A 342 25.45 15.62 11.94
CA CYS A 342 26.75 16.22 12.22
C CYS A 342 27.79 15.18 12.66
N HIS A 343 27.44 14.36 13.65
CA HIS A 343 28.30 13.30 14.16
C HIS A 343 28.56 12.23 13.09
N ARG A 344 27.52 11.83 12.36
CA ARG A 344 27.65 10.85 11.27
C ARG A 344 28.59 11.31 10.17
N VAL A 345 28.56 12.59 9.81
CA VAL A 345 29.48 13.17 8.82
C VAL A 345 30.92 13.08 9.32
N LEU A 346 31.20 13.43 10.58
CA LEU A 346 32.54 13.32 11.16
C LEU A 346 33.03 11.88 11.29
N HIS A 347 32.13 10.96 11.67
CA HIS A 347 32.48 9.54 11.74
C HIS A 347 32.82 8.96 10.36
N LYS A 348 32.08 9.39 9.32
CA LYS A 348 32.29 8.96 7.93
C LYS A 348 33.59 9.51 7.35
N PHE A 349 33.87 10.79 7.58
CA PHE A 349 35.00 11.51 7.00
C PHE A 349 36.02 11.87 8.10
N LYS A 350 37.04 11.02 8.30
CA LYS A 350 37.97 11.18 9.44
C LYS A 350 38.98 12.32 9.27
N LEU A 351 39.48 12.52 8.06
CA LEU A 351 40.59 13.46 7.79
C LEU A 351 40.13 14.73 7.07
N ARG A 352 39.40 14.57 5.97
CA ARG A 352 38.90 15.66 5.12
C ARG A 352 37.63 15.18 4.40
N ALA A 353 36.91 16.12 3.78
CA ALA A 353 35.81 15.92 2.85
C ALA A 353 35.56 17.20 2.03
N SER A 354 35.14 17.06 0.79
CA SER A 354 34.55 18.17 0.04
C SER A 354 33.11 18.45 0.50
N LYS A 355 32.60 19.66 0.24
CA LYS A 355 31.21 20.02 0.55
C LYS A 355 30.21 19.11 -0.17
N GLU A 356 30.53 18.72 -1.41
CA GLU A 356 29.71 17.90 -2.28
C GLU A 356 29.67 16.45 -1.80
N GLU A 357 30.78 15.92 -1.26
CA GLU A 357 30.80 14.61 -0.58
C GLU A 357 29.95 14.59 0.70
N VAL A 358 30.01 15.66 1.50
CA VAL A 358 29.17 15.79 2.71
C VAL A 358 27.69 15.86 2.33
N LYS A 359 27.33 16.72 1.36
CA LYS A 359 25.96 16.82 0.82
C LYS A 359 25.46 15.47 0.32
N TRP A 360 26.25 14.81 -0.51
CA TRP A 360 25.91 13.48 -1.02
C TRP A 360 25.66 12.49 0.12
N TYR A 361 26.53 12.49 1.14
CA TYR A 361 26.42 11.54 2.23
C TYR A 361 25.11 11.74 3.01
N VAL A 362 24.75 12.99 3.32
CA VAL A 362 23.47 13.32 3.98
C VAL A 362 22.27 12.91 3.11
N LYS A 363 22.28 13.25 1.81
CA LYS A 363 21.24 12.81 0.86
C LYS A 363 21.14 11.28 0.82
N SER A 364 22.28 10.58 0.86
CA SER A 364 22.33 9.12 0.85
C SER A 364 21.74 8.50 2.13
N LEU A 365 21.92 9.15 3.29
CA LEU A 365 21.33 8.71 4.56
C LEU A 365 19.80 8.84 4.51
N ALA A 366 19.26 9.95 4.00
CA ALA A 366 17.82 10.12 3.81
C ALA A 366 17.23 9.02 2.90
N LYS A 367 17.89 8.74 1.77
CA LYS A 367 17.49 7.65 0.84
C LYS A 367 17.51 6.28 1.51
N LYS A 368 18.58 5.96 2.23
CA LYS A 368 18.72 4.68 2.95
C LYS A 368 17.67 4.53 4.05
N MET A 369 17.39 5.61 4.78
CA MET A 369 16.34 5.63 5.80
C MET A 369 14.99 5.23 5.23
N LEU A 370 14.58 5.83 4.11
CA LEU A 370 13.31 5.47 3.47
C LEU A 370 13.33 4.08 2.83
N ALA A 371 14.45 3.68 2.23
CA ALA A 371 14.60 2.36 1.61
C ALA A 371 14.48 1.21 2.64
N SER A 372 14.75 1.47 3.93
CA SER A 372 14.66 0.46 5.00
C SER A 372 13.29 -0.20 5.13
N VAL A 373 12.21 0.50 4.76
CA VAL A 373 10.82 -0.01 4.85
C VAL A 373 10.28 -0.50 3.50
N GLY A 374 11.06 -0.43 2.41
CA GLY A 374 10.60 -0.83 1.08
C GLY A 374 9.38 -0.03 0.61
N THR A 375 8.32 -0.72 0.18
CA THR A 375 7.07 -0.09 -0.25
C THR A 375 6.20 0.27 0.96
N PHE A 376 5.69 1.49 1.00
CA PHE A 376 4.84 1.99 2.09
C PHE A 376 3.47 2.49 1.58
N PRO A 377 2.45 2.58 2.46
CA PRO A 377 1.13 3.08 2.12
C PRO A 377 1.11 4.50 1.58
N ASN A 378 0.23 4.73 0.59
CA ASN A 378 -0.16 6.09 0.23
C ASN A 378 -0.75 6.81 1.46
N ASP A 379 -0.55 8.13 1.54
CA ASP A 379 -0.99 8.99 2.64
C ASP A 379 -0.38 8.71 4.02
N SER A 380 0.70 7.92 4.09
CA SER A 380 1.49 7.68 5.31
C SER A 380 2.08 8.97 5.87
N TYR A 381 2.08 9.10 7.20
CA TYR A 381 2.79 10.16 7.90
C TYR A 381 4.21 9.73 8.26
N LEU A 382 5.15 10.67 8.23
CA LEU A 382 6.52 10.50 8.72
C LEU A 382 6.75 11.47 9.89
N LEU A 383 7.06 10.93 11.06
CA LEU A 383 7.34 11.65 12.30
C LEU A 383 8.85 11.69 12.53
N ILE A 384 9.42 12.88 12.69
CA ILE A 384 10.83 13.07 13.05
C ILE A 384 10.88 13.73 14.42
N ALA A 385 11.29 12.96 15.44
CA ALA A 385 11.18 13.33 16.85
C ALA A 385 12.44 14.04 17.40
N GLY A 386 13.01 14.96 16.62
CA GLY A 386 14.14 15.79 17.03
C GLY A 386 15.51 15.13 16.89
N ASP A 387 16.55 15.94 17.12
CA ASP A 387 17.98 15.59 17.01
C ASP A 387 18.34 14.97 15.66
N THR A 388 17.86 15.61 14.61
CA THR A 388 18.26 15.35 13.23
C THR A 388 19.65 15.90 12.96
N ALA A 389 19.90 17.17 13.28
CA ALA A 389 21.19 17.84 13.06
C ALA A 389 21.37 19.04 13.98
N SER A 390 22.61 19.25 14.42
CA SER A 390 23.03 20.46 15.17
C SER A 390 23.58 21.57 14.27
N ASP A 391 23.56 21.39 12.95
CA ASP A 391 23.99 22.35 11.94
C ASP A 391 22.83 22.55 10.97
N PHE A 392 22.40 23.80 10.81
CA PHE A 392 21.19 24.13 10.07
C PHE A 392 21.34 23.81 8.58
N GLU A 393 22.53 23.99 8.01
CA GLU A 393 22.76 23.69 6.59
C GLU A 393 22.71 22.18 6.32
N LEU A 394 23.22 21.33 7.22
CA LEU A 394 23.03 19.88 7.12
C LEU A 394 21.57 19.47 7.27
N ALA A 395 20.83 20.10 8.19
CA ALA A 395 19.39 19.89 8.31
C ALA A 395 18.69 20.20 6.97
N LYS A 396 19.04 21.33 6.33
CA LYS A 396 18.44 21.74 5.06
C LYS A 396 18.63 20.69 3.97
N ILE A 397 19.87 20.22 3.79
CA ILE A 397 20.21 19.19 2.79
C ILE A 397 19.38 17.92 3.01
N PHE A 398 19.20 17.51 4.27
CA PHE A 398 18.43 16.32 4.62
C PHE A 398 16.95 16.47 4.30
N TYR A 399 16.33 17.58 4.73
CA TYR A 399 14.89 17.80 4.54
C TYR A 399 14.52 18.09 3.08
N GLU A 400 15.38 18.78 2.33
CA GLU A 400 15.22 18.99 0.89
C GLU A 400 15.23 17.67 0.11
N GLU A 401 16.12 16.74 0.46
CA GLU A 401 16.10 15.40 -0.14
C GLU A 401 14.83 14.64 0.27
N LEU A 402 14.40 14.78 1.51
CA LEU A 402 13.23 14.09 2.05
C LEU A 402 11.92 14.50 1.35
N VAL A 403 11.72 15.79 1.06
CA VAL A 403 10.52 16.27 0.35
C VAL A 403 10.45 15.83 -1.11
N GLY A 404 11.59 15.46 -1.72
CA GLY A 404 11.63 14.83 -3.04
C GLY A 404 11.17 13.37 -3.03
N LEU A 405 11.18 12.71 -1.86
CA LEU A 405 10.93 11.29 -1.68
C LEU A 405 9.63 10.98 -0.91
N TRP A 406 9.11 11.95 -0.16
CA TRP A 406 7.90 11.82 0.66
C TRP A 406 6.99 13.03 0.48
N ASN A 407 5.67 12.84 0.61
CA ASN A 407 4.72 13.96 0.52
C ASN A 407 4.99 14.98 1.65
N PRO A 408 5.37 16.23 1.36
CA PRO A 408 5.80 17.18 2.39
C PRO A 408 4.73 17.47 3.45
N GLN A 409 3.45 17.50 3.05
CA GLN A 409 2.32 17.73 3.96
C GLN A 409 2.09 16.59 4.96
N LYS A 410 2.81 15.48 4.81
CA LYS A 410 2.76 14.29 5.65
C LYS A 410 4.01 14.10 6.50
N ILE A 411 4.99 14.98 6.36
CA ILE A 411 6.17 15.02 7.22
C ILE A 411 5.84 15.93 8.41
N VAL A 412 5.96 15.38 9.61
CA VAL A 412 5.75 16.08 10.88
C VAL A 412 7.07 16.07 11.64
N VAL A 413 7.58 17.25 11.96
CA VAL A 413 8.88 17.46 12.60
C VAL A 413 8.71 18.22 13.89
N ILE A 414 9.42 17.78 14.93
CA ILE A 414 9.68 18.57 16.14
C ILE A 414 11.19 18.78 16.28
N HIS A 415 11.59 19.74 17.10
CA HIS A 415 12.99 19.89 17.50
C HIS A 415 13.37 18.93 18.61
N GLY A 416 14.65 18.56 18.64
CA GLY A 416 15.38 18.17 19.83
C GLY A 416 16.26 19.31 20.32
N ASN A 417 17.11 19.03 21.31
CA ASN A 417 17.97 20.06 21.89
C ASN A 417 19.12 20.46 20.94
N HIS A 418 19.53 19.59 20.00
CA HIS A 418 20.62 19.89 19.07
C HIS A 418 20.24 20.93 18.00
N GLU A 419 18.98 20.97 17.55
CA GLU A 419 18.54 21.97 16.55
C GLU A 419 18.61 23.41 17.09
N LEU A 420 18.58 23.59 18.40
CA LEU A 420 18.68 24.91 19.03
C LEU A 420 20.11 25.48 19.05
N TRP A 421 21.11 24.70 18.63
CA TRP A 421 22.51 25.15 18.59
C TRP A 421 22.83 25.97 17.34
N ASP A 422 22.03 25.82 16.27
CA ASP A 422 22.20 26.56 15.03
C ASP A 422 20.83 26.77 14.33
N PRO A 423 20.39 28.03 14.14
CA PRO A 423 21.10 29.29 14.46
C PRO A 423 21.34 29.53 15.95
N TRP A 424 22.53 30.05 16.30
CA TRP A 424 22.89 30.43 17.67
C TRP A 424 22.19 31.73 18.08
N ASP A 425 20.92 31.62 18.47
CA ASP A 425 20.04 32.74 18.84
C ASP A 425 19.14 32.34 20.02
N GLU A 426 18.37 33.31 20.53
CA GLU A 426 17.31 33.03 21.50
C GLU A 426 16.34 32.00 20.93
N ILE A 427 15.81 31.15 21.82
CA ILE A 427 15.03 29.99 21.42
C ILE A 427 13.87 30.31 20.45
N GLU A 428 13.12 31.37 20.72
CA GLU A 428 11.99 31.77 19.88
C GLU A 428 12.44 32.22 18.48
N ASN A 429 13.61 32.87 18.36
CA ASN A 429 14.17 33.26 17.07
C ASN A 429 14.65 32.02 16.29
N ASN A 430 15.33 31.09 16.96
CA ASN A 430 15.76 29.82 16.35
C ASN A 430 14.53 29.04 15.82
N ILE A 431 13.52 28.83 16.68
CA ILE A 431 12.27 28.17 16.33
C ILE A 431 11.59 28.86 15.15
N GLN A 432 11.56 30.19 15.13
CA GLN A 432 10.93 30.96 14.05
C GLN A 432 11.66 30.74 12.70
N VAL A 433 12.99 30.68 12.69
CA VAL A 433 13.78 30.39 11.48
C VAL A 433 13.42 29.01 10.92
N TYR A 434 13.39 27.97 11.76
CA TYR A 434 12.99 26.63 11.32
C TYR A 434 11.51 26.58 10.90
N ARG A 435 10.62 27.29 11.61
CA ARG A 435 9.19 27.35 11.29
C ARG A 435 8.97 27.95 9.90
N GLU A 436 9.67 29.02 9.54
CA GLU A 436 9.62 29.63 8.20
C GLU A 436 10.22 28.71 7.13
N TYR A 437 11.36 28.07 7.43
CA TYR A 437 12.00 27.11 6.54
C TYR A 437 11.08 25.92 6.21
N PHE A 438 10.55 25.24 7.23
CA PHE A 438 9.65 24.11 7.05
C PHE A 438 8.34 24.50 6.37
N LYS A 439 7.81 25.70 6.65
CA LYS A 439 6.66 26.26 5.93
C LYS A 439 6.94 26.40 4.44
N GLY A 440 8.14 26.84 4.05
CA GLY A 440 8.58 26.93 2.66
C GLY A 440 8.62 25.57 1.95
N LEU A 441 8.97 24.51 2.68
CA LEU A 441 8.97 23.13 2.18
C LEU A 441 7.58 22.45 2.21
N GLY A 442 6.59 23.04 2.89
CA GLY A 442 5.29 22.42 3.13
C GLY A 442 5.31 21.33 4.21
N ILE A 443 6.39 21.22 4.97
CA ILE A 443 6.55 20.32 6.13
C ILE A 443 5.75 20.87 7.31
N THR A 444 5.17 19.98 8.12
CA THR A 444 4.48 20.37 9.36
C THR A 444 5.46 20.38 10.51
N PHE A 445 5.94 21.56 10.90
CA PHE A 445 6.74 21.75 12.10
C PHE A 445 5.84 22.06 13.31
N LEU A 446 6.05 21.38 14.43
CA LEU A 446 5.29 21.56 15.67
C LEU A 446 6.25 21.92 16.81
N HIS A 447 5.96 23.02 17.49
CA HIS A 447 6.58 23.38 18.77
C HIS A 447 5.51 23.98 19.66
N ASN A 448 5.08 23.21 20.66
CA ASN A 448 3.93 23.52 21.52
C ASN A 448 2.59 23.62 20.75
N ASP A 449 2.52 22.97 19.58
CA ASP A 449 1.40 23.06 18.64
C ASP A 449 0.62 21.73 18.57
N LEU A 450 -0.66 21.80 18.19
CA LEU A 450 -1.52 20.64 17.97
C LEU A 450 -1.96 20.52 16.50
N LEU A 451 -1.46 19.50 15.79
CA LEU A 451 -1.96 19.11 14.48
C LEU A 451 -3.23 18.26 14.60
N LEU A 452 -4.27 18.62 13.87
CA LEU A 452 -5.50 17.82 13.74
C LEU A 452 -5.53 17.09 12.39
N ILE A 453 -5.83 15.79 12.42
CA ILE A 453 -5.88 14.92 11.23
C ILE A 453 -7.32 14.43 11.04
N LYS A 454 -7.90 14.77 9.88
CA LYS A 454 -9.25 14.38 9.49
C LYS A 454 -9.23 13.56 8.23
N ASN A 455 -9.80 12.36 8.30
CA ASN A 455 -9.93 11.47 7.16
C ASN A 455 -8.58 11.23 6.47
N ARG A 456 -7.56 10.88 7.27
CA ARG A 456 -6.16 10.71 6.88
C ARG A 456 -5.43 11.96 6.39
N HIS A 457 -6.06 13.11 6.23
CA HIS A 457 -5.39 14.32 5.74
C HIS A 457 -5.22 15.38 6.84
N ARG A 458 -4.19 16.23 6.69
CA ARG A 458 -3.99 17.40 7.53
C ARG A 458 -5.23 18.29 7.47
N HIS A 459 -5.81 18.59 8.63
CA HIS A 459 -7.00 19.45 8.74
C HIS A 459 -6.65 20.88 9.14
N SER A 460 -6.02 21.03 10.31
CA SER A 460 -5.64 22.32 10.88
C SER A 460 -4.50 22.13 11.87
N ILE A 461 -3.77 23.20 12.17
CA ILE A 461 -2.78 23.26 13.25
C ILE A 461 -3.29 24.34 14.21
N LEU A 462 -3.32 24.05 15.50
CA LEU A 462 -3.60 25.03 16.55
C LEU A 462 -2.28 25.40 17.22
N SER A 463 -1.97 26.69 17.32
CA SER A 463 -0.79 27.16 18.03
C SER A 463 -0.92 27.05 19.54
N GLU A 464 0.19 27.19 20.27
CA GLU A 464 0.22 27.33 21.73
C GLU A 464 -0.83 28.35 22.22
N ASP A 465 -0.79 29.58 21.68
CA ASP A 465 -1.73 30.66 22.03
C ASP A 465 -3.19 30.30 21.72
N GLU A 466 -3.47 29.74 20.54
CA GLU A 466 -4.83 29.31 20.17
C GLU A 466 -5.35 28.22 21.13
N ILE A 467 -4.48 27.27 21.52
CA ILE A 467 -4.85 26.24 22.48
C ILE A 467 -5.16 26.88 23.83
N HIS A 468 -4.40 27.87 24.28
CA HIS A 468 -4.62 28.61 25.53
C HIS A 468 -5.90 29.46 25.53
N ASP A 469 -6.25 30.09 24.41
CA ASP A 469 -7.44 30.93 24.29
C ASP A 469 -8.74 30.12 24.17
N LEU A 470 -8.68 28.97 23.50
CA LEU A 470 -9.87 28.14 23.29
C LEU A 470 -10.37 27.52 24.59
N LYS A 471 -11.68 27.64 24.85
CA LYS A 471 -12.33 26.90 25.95
C LYS A 471 -12.35 25.41 25.63
N ILE A 472 -12.43 24.58 26.68
CA ILE A 472 -12.48 23.11 26.58
C ILE A 472 -13.52 22.61 25.56
N GLY A 473 -14.74 23.17 25.57
CA GLY A 473 -15.79 22.79 24.62
C GLY A 473 -15.49 23.18 23.16
N GLN A 474 -14.72 24.25 22.94
CA GLN A 474 -14.31 24.68 21.60
C GLN A 474 -13.18 23.78 21.06
N LEU A 475 -12.20 23.42 21.90
CA LEU A 475 -11.16 22.44 21.55
C LEU A 475 -11.79 21.10 21.14
N ARG A 476 -12.74 20.59 21.92
CA ARG A 476 -13.52 19.39 21.58
C ARG A 476 -14.23 19.53 20.24
N LYS A 477 -14.83 20.69 19.96
CA LYS A 477 -15.54 20.93 18.70
C LYS A 477 -14.63 20.88 17.47
N GLN A 478 -13.38 21.36 17.59
CA GLN A 478 -12.38 21.26 16.53
C GLN A 478 -11.93 19.81 16.31
N ALA A 479 -11.68 19.06 17.39
CA ALA A 479 -11.15 17.70 17.32
C ALA A 479 -12.21 16.60 17.06
N LYS A 480 -13.51 16.84 17.27
CA LYS A 480 -14.55 15.78 17.27
C LYS A 480 -14.68 14.97 15.97
N LYS A 481 -14.26 15.54 14.83
CA LYS A 481 -14.28 14.88 13.51
C LYS A 481 -12.89 14.41 13.06
N CYS A 482 -11.91 14.47 13.94
CA CYS A 482 -10.52 14.13 13.64
C CYS A 482 -10.25 12.71 14.11
N SER A 483 -9.64 11.91 13.24
CA SER A 483 -9.28 10.52 13.51
C SER A 483 -8.04 10.43 14.42
N ALA A 484 -7.18 11.44 14.37
CA ALA A 484 -6.01 11.58 15.23
C ALA A 484 -5.66 13.05 15.43
N ALA A 485 -4.88 13.33 16.47
CA ALA A 485 -4.20 14.60 16.69
C ALA A 485 -2.74 14.36 17.07
N ILE A 486 -1.85 15.32 16.80
CA ILE A 486 -0.43 15.26 17.19
C ILE A 486 -0.08 16.52 17.96
N LEU A 487 0.24 16.38 19.24
CA LEU A 487 0.85 17.42 20.05
C LEU A 487 2.37 17.28 19.90
N GLY A 488 3.04 18.33 19.43
CA GLY A 488 4.48 18.30 19.15
C GLY A 488 5.26 19.36 19.92
N GLY A 489 6.42 19.01 20.47
CA GLY A 489 7.34 19.95 21.12
C GLY A 489 8.62 19.29 21.62
N ILE A 490 9.55 20.07 22.17
CA ILE A 490 10.79 19.51 22.74
C ILE A 490 10.49 18.76 24.04
N GLY A 491 9.56 19.29 24.85
CA GLY A 491 9.22 18.77 26.18
C GLY A 491 10.09 19.37 27.29
N PHE A 492 11.37 19.64 27.00
CA PHE A 492 12.36 20.06 28.00
C PHE A 492 12.49 19.07 29.16
N SER A 493 13.34 19.39 30.14
CA SER A 493 13.88 18.35 31.04
C SER A 493 13.99 18.76 32.49
N ALA A 494 13.29 19.80 32.92
CA ALA A 494 13.43 20.36 34.24
C ALA A 494 13.14 19.38 35.39
N LEU A 495 12.35 18.32 35.16
CA LEU A 495 12.07 17.29 36.18
C LEU A 495 13.16 16.22 36.26
N ASN A 496 14.09 16.18 35.31
CA ASN A 496 15.20 15.24 35.32
C ASN A 496 16.35 15.80 36.17
N SER A 497 16.74 15.08 37.21
CA SER A 497 17.79 15.55 38.14
C SER A 497 19.21 15.44 37.57
N LYS A 498 19.41 14.70 36.48
CA LYS A 498 20.73 14.42 35.90
C LYS A 498 20.91 15.12 34.56
N TYR A 499 19.91 15.02 33.70
CA TYR A 499 19.92 15.47 32.33
C TYR A 499 18.94 16.65 32.18
N ASN A 500 19.33 17.81 32.72
CA ASN A 500 18.60 19.08 32.61
C ASN A 500 19.53 20.20 32.15
N ALA A 501 19.03 21.42 31.98
CA ALA A 501 19.82 22.56 31.47
C ALA A 501 21.08 22.93 32.28
N ILE A 502 21.30 22.38 33.48
CA ILE A 502 22.58 22.54 34.20
C ILE A 502 23.69 21.71 33.55
N ASN A 503 23.35 20.49 33.11
CA ASN A 503 24.32 19.51 32.60
C ASN A 503 24.13 19.19 31.11
N MET A 504 23.08 19.72 30.49
CA MET A 504 22.76 19.56 29.07
C MET A 504 22.78 20.89 28.33
N ARG A 505 22.99 20.79 27.02
CA ARG A 505 23.08 21.93 26.12
C ARG A 505 21.79 22.10 25.32
N TYR A 506 21.21 23.29 25.41
CA TYR A 506 20.01 23.69 24.68
C TYR A 506 20.26 24.88 23.76
N GLY A 507 21.43 25.51 23.74
CA GLY A 507 21.74 26.66 22.90
C GLY A 507 21.71 27.99 23.66
N LYS A 508 21.92 29.08 22.92
CA LYS A 508 22.26 30.41 23.44
C LYS A 508 21.49 30.84 24.70
N THR A 509 20.16 30.71 24.71
CA THR A 509 19.29 31.12 25.82
C THR A 509 19.72 30.53 27.17
N PHE A 510 20.25 29.31 27.18
CA PHE A 510 20.66 28.59 28.38
C PHE A 510 22.16 28.78 28.63
N GLU A 511 22.99 28.56 27.61
CA GLU A 511 24.45 28.64 27.73
C GLU A 511 25.01 30.03 28.02
N GLU A 512 24.32 31.11 27.64
CA GLU A 512 24.71 32.50 27.96
C GLU A 512 24.02 33.02 29.25
N SER A 513 23.40 32.14 30.04
CA SER A 513 22.84 32.49 31.35
C SER A 513 23.94 32.86 32.35
N THR A 514 23.62 33.74 33.31
CA THR A 514 24.59 34.22 34.30
C THR A 514 24.94 33.19 35.37
N SER A 515 24.07 32.19 35.59
CA SER A 515 24.32 31.06 36.49
C SER A 515 23.60 29.78 36.05
N ALA A 516 23.99 28.64 36.64
CA ALA A 516 23.34 27.35 36.42
C ALA A 516 21.89 27.34 36.92
N GLU A 517 21.60 28.06 38.00
CA GLU A 517 20.25 28.24 38.53
C GLU A 517 19.35 29.00 37.55
N GLU A 518 19.86 30.06 36.91
CA GLU A 518 19.11 30.80 35.89
C GLU A 518 18.79 29.91 34.67
N ALA A 519 19.75 29.09 34.22
CA ALA A 519 19.52 28.12 33.15
C ALA A 519 18.45 27.08 33.54
N LEU A 520 18.46 26.59 34.78
CA LEU A 520 17.43 25.69 35.29
C LEU A 520 16.07 26.38 35.39
N GLU A 521 15.99 27.64 35.81
CA GLU A 521 14.74 28.40 35.87
C GLU A 521 14.10 28.56 34.47
N LYS A 522 14.92 28.79 33.45
CA LYS A 522 14.47 28.79 32.04
C LYS A 522 13.97 27.41 31.59
N ASP A 523 14.67 26.33 31.95
CA ASP A 523 14.22 24.95 31.67
C ASP A 523 12.88 24.65 32.33
N ILE A 524 12.72 25.06 33.60
CA ILE A 524 11.46 24.95 34.34
C ILE A 524 10.34 25.73 33.64
N PHE A 525 10.63 26.93 33.14
CA PHE A 525 9.66 27.74 32.41
C PHE A 525 9.18 27.06 31.13
N GLU A 526 10.11 26.59 30.29
CA GLU A 526 9.78 25.92 29.02
C GLU A 526 9.10 24.55 29.24
N THR A 527 9.55 23.79 30.24
CA THR A 527 8.90 22.55 30.69
C THR A 527 7.43 22.80 31.07
N ARG A 528 7.17 23.89 31.83
CA ARG A 528 5.81 24.26 32.25
C ARG A 528 4.93 24.69 31.08
N ARG A 529 5.47 25.38 30.07
CA ARG A 529 4.72 25.76 28.86
C ARG A 529 4.13 24.53 28.19
N PHE A 530 4.96 23.53 27.89
CA PHE A 530 4.49 22.29 27.28
C PHE A 530 3.54 21.50 28.19
N ASP A 531 3.86 21.37 29.49
CA ASP A 531 3.00 20.66 30.45
C ASP A 531 1.60 21.29 30.57
N ASN A 532 1.49 22.62 30.55
CA ASN A 532 0.21 23.32 30.62
C ASN A 532 -0.69 22.99 29.41
N ILE A 533 -0.11 22.94 28.21
CA ILE A 533 -0.82 22.55 26.98
C ILE A 533 -1.26 21.09 27.07
N TYR A 534 -0.33 20.21 27.46
CA TYR A 534 -0.60 18.78 27.67
C TYR A 534 -1.80 18.58 28.62
N ARG A 535 -1.78 19.21 29.79
CA ARG A 535 -2.86 19.11 30.79
C ARG A 535 -4.19 19.67 30.29
N LYS A 536 -4.15 20.79 29.56
CA LYS A 536 -5.37 21.36 28.96
C LYS A 536 -5.97 20.43 27.91
N LEU A 537 -5.14 19.83 27.08
CA LEU A 537 -5.56 18.83 26.10
C LEU A 537 -6.01 17.53 26.77
N LEU A 538 -5.40 17.13 27.87
CA LEU A 538 -5.85 15.95 28.64
C LEU A 538 -7.25 16.18 29.21
N GLN A 539 -7.55 17.40 29.69
CA GLN A 539 -8.89 17.77 30.13
C GLN A 539 -9.90 17.84 28.97
N ALA A 540 -9.47 18.34 27.81
CA ALA A 540 -10.33 18.53 26.66
C ALA A 540 -10.58 17.24 25.86
N LEU A 541 -9.55 16.44 25.65
CA LEU A 541 -9.50 15.35 24.68
C LEU A 541 -9.05 13.99 25.29
N PRO A 542 -9.53 13.59 26.49
CA PRO A 542 -9.05 12.37 27.14
C PRO A 542 -9.39 11.08 26.38
N GLU A 543 -10.45 11.08 25.57
CA GLU A 543 -10.92 9.91 24.80
C GLU A 543 -10.46 9.92 23.34
N ASN A 544 -9.86 11.02 22.88
CA ASN A 544 -9.35 11.12 21.51
C ASN A 544 -8.01 10.39 21.37
N LYS A 545 -7.69 9.98 20.14
CA LYS A 545 -6.36 9.48 19.79
C LYS A 545 -5.41 10.67 19.58
N VAL A 546 -4.61 10.95 20.60
CA VAL A 546 -3.57 12.00 20.56
C VAL A 546 -2.21 11.31 20.56
N ILE A 547 -1.38 11.65 19.58
CA ILE A 547 0.04 11.34 19.57
C ILE A 547 0.75 12.50 20.29
N VAL A 548 1.42 12.22 21.40
CA VAL A 548 2.33 13.14 22.09
C VAL A 548 3.72 12.87 21.54
N LEU A 549 4.16 13.73 20.63
CA LEU A 549 5.46 13.67 19.97
C LEU A 549 6.40 14.64 20.68
N THR A 550 7.28 14.13 21.54
CA THR A 550 8.28 14.95 22.25
C THR A 550 9.68 14.47 21.96
N HIS A 551 10.67 15.34 22.05
CA HIS A 551 12.05 14.85 22.01
C HIS A 551 12.44 14.25 23.36
N MET A 552 12.21 15.00 24.44
CA MET A 552 12.44 14.55 25.81
C MET A 552 11.42 13.50 26.26
N GLN A 553 11.80 12.68 27.24
CA GLN A 553 10.96 11.60 27.74
C GLN A 553 9.85 12.18 28.60
N LYS A 554 8.69 11.52 28.64
CA LYS A 554 7.52 12.07 29.34
C LYS A 554 7.83 12.50 30.78
N TRP A 555 8.60 11.70 31.52
CA TRP A 555 8.92 11.98 32.93
C TRP A 555 9.91 13.14 33.12
N ASP A 556 10.57 13.61 32.06
CA ASP A 556 11.47 14.76 32.12
C ASP A 556 10.67 16.08 32.22
N TRP A 557 9.39 16.06 31.83
CA TRP A 557 8.52 17.25 31.79
C TRP A 557 7.13 17.08 32.44
N ASN A 558 6.62 15.85 32.59
CA ASN A 558 5.38 15.56 33.31
C ASN A 558 5.42 14.20 34.03
N GLY A 559 5.34 14.24 35.36
CA GLY A 559 5.34 13.06 36.24
C GLY A 559 3.99 12.33 36.39
N ASP A 560 2.92 12.77 35.73
CA ASP A 560 1.61 12.12 35.87
C ASP A 560 1.56 10.75 35.18
N SER A 561 0.51 9.99 35.47
CA SER A 561 0.22 8.74 34.76
C SER A 561 -0.07 9.00 33.27
N TYR A 562 0.26 8.01 32.44
CA TYR A 562 -0.07 7.99 31.02
C TYR A 562 -1.59 7.91 30.80
N ASN A 563 -2.07 8.52 29.71
CA ASN A 563 -3.44 8.30 29.24
C ASN A 563 -3.47 7.07 28.30
N PRO A 564 -4.27 6.03 28.58
CA PRO A 564 -4.33 4.81 27.76
C PRO A 564 -4.88 5.03 26.34
N ASN A 565 -5.58 6.14 26.08
CA ASN A 565 -6.06 6.49 24.75
C ASN A 565 -5.03 7.23 23.90
N TRP A 566 -3.93 7.68 24.50
CA TRP A 566 -2.89 8.48 23.86
C TRP A 566 -1.66 7.62 23.55
N ILE A 567 -0.89 8.06 22.56
CA ILE A 567 0.33 7.40 22.10
C ILE A 567 1.48 8.35 22.33
N TYR A 568 2.54 7.90 22.97
CA TYR A 568 3.70 8.73 23.29
C TYR A 568 4.87 8.29 22.42
N VAL A 569 5.46 9.23 21.68
CA VAL A 569 6.60 8.99 20.80
C VAL A 569 7.73 9.93 21.21
N ASN A 570 8.89 9.39 21.56
CA ASN A 570 10.01 10.22 22.03
C ASN A 570 11.41 9.69 21.69
N GLY A 571 12.41 10.57 21.87
CA GLY A 571 13.82 10.30 21.62
C GLY A 571 14.73 10.59 22.82
N HIS A 572 15.89 11.19 22.52
CA HIS A 572 16.88 11.83 23.40
C HIS A 572 17.91 10.91 24.06
N ASN A 573 17.48 9.86 24.75
CA ASN A 573 18.41 9.12 25.62
C ASN A 573 19.20 8.02 24.91
N HIS A 574 18.96 7.81 23.61
CA HIS A 574 19.56 6.78 22.76
C HIS A 574 19.38 5.36 23.32
N ARG A 575 18.34 5.15 24.12
CA ARG A 575 17.99 3.86 24.73
C ARG A 575 16.62 3.45 24.26
N ASN A 576 16.63 2.54 23.29
CA ASN A 576 15.40 2.06 22.69
C ASN A 576 14.48 1.40 23.73
N TYR A 577 13.26 1.92 23.83
CA TYR A 577 12.23 1.48 24.74
C TYR A 577 10.87 1.47 24.04
N PHE A 578 10.09 0.43 24.25
CA PHE A 578 8.76 0.30 23.66
C PHE A 578 7.84 -0.45 24.63
N ASP A 579 6.61 0.02 24.76
CA ASP A 579 5.63 -0.56 25.68
C ASP A 579 4.21 -0.34 25.14
N ILE A 580 3.54 -1.45 24.80
CA ILE A 580 2.11 -1.48 24.50
C ILE A 580 1.45 -2.36 25.55
N SER A 581 0.88 -1.70 26.55
CA SER A 581 0.12 -2.32 27.62
C SER A 581 -1.23 -1.63 27.73
N GLY A 582 -2.23 -2.26 28.35
CA GLY A 582 -3.59 -1.70 28.45
C GLY A 582 -3.67 -0.34 29.16
N ASN A 583 -2.60 0.07 29.86
CA ASN A 583 -2.49 1.33 30.59
C ASN A 583 -1.63 2.40 29.89
N LYS A 584 -0.80 2.07 28.89
CA LYS A 584 0.02 3.05 28.15
C LYS A 584 0.52 2.52 26.80
N VAL A 585 0.78 3.44 25.87
CA VAL A 585 1.38 3.15 24.57
C VAL A 585 2.57 4.09 24.35
N VAL A 586 3.79 3.54 24.33
CA VAL A 586 5.04 4.31 24.18
C VAL A 586 5.90 3.71 23.08
N TYR A 587 6.31 4.56 22.12
CA TYR A 587 7.25 4.27 21.05
C TYR A 587 8.51 5.15 21.21
N ALA A 588 9.55 4.61 21.80
CA ALA A 588 10.86 5.25 21.93
C ALA A 588 11.97 4.29 21.49
N ASP A 589 11.68 3.41 20.54
CA ASP A 589 12.51 2.29 20.11
C ASP A 589 13.13 2.49 18.71
N ASN A 590 13.09 3.70 18.17
CA ASN A 590 13.79 4.07 16.94
C ASN A 590 14.65 5.33 17.12
N GLN A 591 15.33 5.40 18.27
CA GLN A 591 16.37 6.38 18.56
C GLN A 591 17.68 5.86 17.97
N ILE A 592 18.18 6.51 16.93
CA ILE A 592 19.31 5.95 16.17
C ILE A 592 20.63 6.13 16.93
N GLY A 593 20.84 7.30 17.54
CA GLY A 593 22.03 7.61 18.34
C GLY A 593 23.30 7.75 17.50
N TYR A 594 24.46 7.69 18.17
CA TYR A 594 25.77 7.96 17.58
C TYR A 594 26.45 6.70 17.02
N LYS A 595 26.22 5.54 17.64
CA LYS A 595 26.95 4.30 17.31
C LYS A 595 26.31 3.49 16.18
N THR A 596 25.00 3.61 15.98
CA THR A 596 24.28 2.80 14.99
C THR A 596 24.65 3.25 13.57
N GLU A 597 25.19 2.35 12.74
CA GLU A 597 25.58 2.68 11.36
C GLU A 597 24.38 2.88 10.42
N THR A 598 23.31 2.11 10.61
CA THR A 598 22.12 2.12 9.76
C THR A 598 21.06 3.08 10.30
N VAL A 599 20.47 3.87 9.41
CA VAL A 599 19.29 4.69 9.68
C VAL A 599 18.10 4.05 8.96
N GLY A 600 16.98 3.90 9.65
CA GLY A 600 15.75 3.33 9.09
C GLY A 600 14.52 3.73 9.88
N LEU A 601 13.35 3.37 9.37
CA LEU A 601 12.06 3.76 9.93
C LEU A 601 11.38 2.58 10.61
N LYS A 602 10.78 2.85 11.77
CA LYS A 602 9.72 2.00 12.34
C LYS A 602 8.36 2.62 12.08
N TYR A 603 7.30 1.85 12.27
CA TYR A 603 5.95 2.33 12.04
C TYR A 603 4.92 1.71 12.98
N PHE A 604 3.79 2.39 13.11
CA PHE A 604 2.58 1.88 13.75
C PHE A 604 1.34 2.39 13.00
N TYR A 605 0.19 1.79 13.33
CA TYR A 605 -1.10 2.16 12.75
C TYR A 605 -2.03 2.76 13.80
N ILE A 606 -2.80 3.76 13.38
CA ILE A 606 -3.95 4.27 14.14
C ILE A 606 -5.22 4.03 13.33
N ASN A 607 -6.30 3.60 13.96
CA ASN A 607 -7.60 3.51 13.29
C ASN A 607 -8.02 4.89 12.78
N ASN A 608 -8.46 4.98 11.52
CA ASN A 608 -9.01 6.20 10.93
C ASN A 608 -10.45 6.49 11.42
N GLU A 609 -10.74 6.15 12.68
CA GLU A 609 -12.05 6.31 13.30
C GLU A 609 -12.10 7.55 14.18
N TYR A 610 -13.30 8.14 14.29
CA TYR A 610 -13.60 9.20 15.24
C TYR A 610 -15.03 9.05 15.79
N ASP A 611 -15.29 9.69 16.92
CA ASP A 611 -16.58 9.63 17.60
C ASP A 611 -17.07 11.04 17.96
N ILE A 612 -18.04 11.54 17.19
CA ILE A 612 -18.60 12.89 17.41
C ILE A 612 -19.42 13.00 18.70
N PHE A 613 -19.76 11.88 19.33
CA PHE A 613 -20.58 11.78 20.54
C PHE A 613 -19.80 11.33 21.77
N ALA A 614 -18.47 11.14 21.67
CA ALA A 614 -17.63 10.67 22.79
C ALA A 614 -17.89 11.43 24.10
N TYR A 615 -18.03 12.76 24.00
CA TYR A 615 -18.22 13.65 25.14
C TYR A 615 -19.69 13.97 25.49
N PHE A 616 -20.65 13.30 24.86
CA PHE A 616 -22.05 13.39 25.30
C PHE A 616 -22.19 12.67 26.63
N LYS A 617 -23.00 13.21 27.54
CA LYS A 617 -23.39 12.48 28.74
C LYS A 617 -24.20 11.24 28.35
N ASP A 618 -24.13 10.21 29.17
CA ASP A 618 -25.00 9.06 28.98
C ASP A 618 -26.47 9.47 29.15
N GLY A 619 -27.33 8.86 28.35
CA GLY A 619 -28.75 9.19 28.27
C GLY A 619 -29.32 9.05 26.86
N ILE A 620 -30.54 9.54 26.71
CA ILE A 620 -31.30 9.54 25.46
C ILE A 620 -31.26 10.95 24.87
N HIS A 621 -30.77 11.08 23.64
CA HIS A 621 -30.53 12.36 22.98
C HIS A 621 -31.27 12.46 21.65
N PRO A 622 -32.10 13.50 21.42
CA PRO A 622 -32.54 13.80 20.07
C PRO A 622 -31.34 14.27 19.24
N ILE A 623 -31.15 13.69 18.06
CA ILE A 623 -30.07 14.06 17.13
C ILE A 623 -30.64 14.35 15.74
N ILE A 624 -29.85 15.04 14.92
CA ILE A 624 -30.20 15.32 13.52
C ILE A 624 -29.54 14.32 12.56
N LYS A 625 -30.09 14.21 11.36
CA LYS A 625 -29.59 13.33 10.29
C LYS A 625 -28.09 13.47 10.02
N SER A 626 -27.58 14.70 9.93
CA SER A 626 -26.15 14.93 9.68
C SER A 626 -25.25 14.38 10.79
N GLN A 627 -25.68 14.43 12.06
CA GLN A 627 -24.93 13.84 13.17
C GLN A 627 -24.92 12.30 13.08
N TYR A 628 -26.06 11.67 12.76
CA TYR A 628 -26.12 10.23 12.55
C TYR A 628 -25.20 9.78 11.40
N MET A 629 -25.20 10.51 10.28
CA MET A 629 -24.33 10.23 9.13
C MET A 629 -22.85 10.45 9.46
N ASP A 630 -22.51 11.57 10.12
CA ASP A 630 -21.13 11.86 10.56
C ASP A 630 -20.60 10.79 11.52
N PHE A 631 -21.42 10.30 12.47
CA PHE A 631 -21.01 9.26 13.41
C PHE A 631 -20.71 7.93 12.70
N ASN A 632 -21.60 7.49 11.80
CA ASN A 632 -21.37 6.26 11.04
C ASN A 632 -20.14 6.38 10.13
N MET A 633 -19.96 7.53 9.48
CA MET A 633 -18.73 7.82 8.72
C MET A 633 -17.49 7.73 9.63
N GLY A 634 -17.56 8.33 10.83
CA GLY A 634 -16.49 8.28 11.83
C GLY A 634 -16.19 6.88 12.36
N LYS A 635 -17.17 5.99 12.41
CA LYS A 635 -16.96 4.56 12.77
C LYS A 635 -16.62 3.68 11.57
N LEU A 636 -16.37 4.29 10.39
CA LEU A 636 -16.08 3.60 9.13
C LEU A 636 -17.19 2.59 8.75
N VAL A 637 -18.42 2.97 9.03
CA VAL A 637 -19.62 2.20 8.72
C VAL A 637 -20.12 2.59 7.34
N GLN A 638 -20.22 1.61 6.44
CA GLN A 638 -21.03 1.77 5.23
C GLN A 638 -22.51 1.82 5.59
N MET A 639 -23.21 2.83 5.07
CA MET A 639 -24.64 3.05 5.31
C MET A 639 -25.33 3.61 4.08
N SER A 640 -26.64 3.38 3.98
CA SER A 640 -27.53 4.05 3.03
C SER A 640 -28.74 4.58 3.79
N PHE A 641 -28.95 5.89 3.77
CA PHE A 641 -30.00 6.54 4.55
C PHE A 641 -30.66 7.69 3.81
N GLY A 642 -31.73 7.38 3.08
CA GLY A 642 -32.48 8.33 2.25
C GLY A 642 -33.72 8.94 2.91
N LYS A 643 -34.01 8.63 4.18
CA LYS A 643 -35.17 9.21 4.88
C LYS A 643 -34.92 10.69 5.18
N GLU A 644 -35.89 11.54 4.83
CA GLU A 644 -35.86 12.98 5.09
C GLU A 644 -36.80 13.41 6.24
N ASP A 645 -37.76 12.56 6.58
CA ASP A 645 -38.73 12.77 7.64
C ASP A 645 -38.47 11.90 8.89
N GLY A 646 -38.84 12.42 10.06
CA GLY A 646 -38.75 11.71 11.34
C GLY A 646 -37.72 12.28 12.31
N GLN A 647 -37.94 12.04 13.60
CA GLN A 647 -37.00 12.43 14.66
C GLN A 647 -36.06 11.26 14.97
N ILE A 648 -34.75 11.50 14.93
CA ILE A 648 -33.74 10.50 15.30
C ILE A 648 -33.40 10.65 16.79
N TYR A 649 -33.28 9.54 17.48
CA TYR A 649 -32.83 9.45 18.87
C TYR A 649 -31.57 8.60 18.95
N MET A 650 -30.61 9.04 19.76
CA MET A 650 -29.43 8.27 20.14
C MET A 650 -29.53 7.91 21.61
N ILE A 651 -29.36 6.63 21.93
CA ILE A 651 -29.04 6.17 23.27
C ILE A 651 -27.53 6.06 23.37
N LYS A 652 -26.94 6.70 24.38
CA LYS A 652 -25.54 6.53 24.76
C LYS A 652 -25.45 6.03 26.20
N LYS A 653 -24.72 4.96 26.44
CA LYS A 653 -24.43 4.43 27.78
C LYS A 653 -23.06 3.77 27.79
N ASN A 654 -22.14 4.20 28.66
CA ASN A 654 -20.79 3.64 28.79
C ASN A 654 -20.03 3.49 27.44
N GLY A 655 -20.16 4.50 26.56
CA GLY A 655 -19.53 4.48 25.22
C GLY A 655 -20.16 3.50 24.23
N LYS A 656 -21.34 2.96 24.54
CA LYS A 656 -22.17 2.11 23.67
C LYS A 656 -23.34 2.92 23.12
N TYR A 657 -23.72 2.61 21.88
CA TYR A 657 -24.69 3.40 21.12
C TYR A 657 -25.83 2.56 20.56
N MET A 658 -27.05 3.10 20.63
CA MET A 658 -28.19 2.68 19.83
C MET A 658 -28.81 3.89 19.13
N PHE A 659 -29.31 3.70 17.91
CA PHE A 659 -29.93 4.77 17.14
C PHE A 659 -31.34 4.37 16.74
N PHE A 660 -32.30 5.27 16.96
CA PHE A 660 -33.70 5.07 16.63
C PHE A 660 -34.20 6.19 15.74
N ILE A 661 -35.25 5.93 14.97
CA ILE A 661 -36.00 6.97 14.26
C ILE A 661 -37.49 6.78 14.48
N HIS A 662 -38.19 7.87 14.80
CA HIS A 662 -39.64 7.92 14.88
C HIS A 662 -40.20 8.52 13.58
N CYS A 663 -40.69 7.66 12.68
CA CYS A 663 -41.14 8.06 11.35
C CYS A 663 -42.27 7.17 10.80
N LEU A 664 -42.81 7.53 9.64
CA LEU A 664 -43.66 6.64 8.85
C LEU A 664 -42.78 5.62 8.12
N TYR A 665 -43.21 4.35 8.12
CA TYR A 665 -42.51 3.31 7.35
C TYR A 665 -42.50 3.64 5.85
N SER A 666 -43.68 3.95 5.30
CA SER A 666 -43.86 4.39 3.91
C SER A 666 -44.90 5.52 3.83
N LYS A 667 -45.05 6.13 2.64
CA LYS A 667 -46.11 7.13 2.38
C LYS A 667 -47.53 6.59 2.61
N GLN A 668 -47.71 5.26 2.61
CA GLN A 668 -49.00 4.60 2.81
C GLN A 668 -49.28 4.29 4.29
N SER A 669 -48.28 4.40 5.17
CA SER A 669 -48.42 4.11 6.59
C SER A 669 -49.26 5.18 7.29
N LYS A 670 -50.21 4.75 8.13
CA LYS A 670 -51.14 5.66 8.83
C LYS A 670 -50.55 6.25 10.12
N ASN A 671 -49.68 5.50 10.79
CA ASN A 671 -49.10 5.86 12.09
C ASN A 671 -47.57 5.86 12.02
N LYS A 672 -46.96 6.78 12.76
CA LYS A 672 -45.51 6.76 13.00
C LYS A 672 -45.18 5.73 14.07
N CYS A 673 -44.07 5.03 13.88
CA CYS A 673 -43.53 4.09 14.86
C CYS A 673 -42.04 4.38 15.07
N LEU A 674 -41.51 3.91 16.19
CA LEU A 674 -40.09 3.92 16.52
C LEU A 674 -39.42 2.70 15.86
N TYR A 675 -38.36 2.96 15.11
CA TYR A 675 -37.55 1.94 14.44
C TYR A 675 -36.12 2.01 14.92
N LEU A 676 -35.46 0.87 15.10
CA LEU A 676 -34.02 0.80 15.30
C LEU A 676 -33.32 1.01 13.95
N LEU A 677 -32.25 1.80 13.94
CA LEU A 677 -31.47 2.14 12.75
C LEU A 677 -30.23 1.24 12.61
N ASP A 678 -30.27 0.33 11.64
CA ASP A 678 -29.17 -0.56 11.24
C ASP A 678 -28.46 0.01 9.99
N GLY A 679 -27.54 0.96 10.18
CA GLY A 679 -26.83 1.59 9.06
C GLY A 679 -27.78 2.27 8.05
N GLY A 680 -28.88 2.85 8.55
CA GLY A 680 -29.94 3.46 7.77
C GLY A 680 -31.12 2.57 7.42
N LYS A 681 -30.99 1.23 7.54
CA LYS A 681 -32.12 0.30 7.40
C LYS A 681 -33.01 0.36 8.65
N LEU A 682 -34.32 0.38 8.45
CA LEU A 682 -35.30 0.36 9.54
C LEU A 682 -35.51 -1.08 10.04
N ARG A 683 -35.32 -1.30 11.34
CA ARG A 683 -35.64 -2.54 12.04
C ARG A 683 -36.87 -2.31 12.92
N LYS A 684 -37.86 -3.20 12.78
CA LYS A 684 -39.05 -3.18 13.64
C LYS A 684 -38.67 -3.58 15.07
N LEU A 685 -39.43 -3.07 16.02
CA LEU A 685 -39.30 -3.32 17.44
C LEU A 685 -40.64 -3.84 17.98
N SER A 686 -40.58 -4.70 19.01
CA SER A 686 -41.73 -5.09 19.83
C SER A 686 -42.35 -3.88 20.53
N ARG A 687 -41.48 -2.98 21.02
CA ARG A 687 -41.82 -1.72 21.69
C ARG A 687 -41.45 -0.56 20.77
N ASP A 688 -42.46 -0.05 20.06
CA ASP A 688 -42.27 0.84 18.92
C ASP A 688 -42.78 2.27 19.17
N ARG A 689 -42.87 2.71 20.43
CA ARG A 689 -43.28 4.08 20.78
C ARG A 689 -42.13 4.89 21.35
N PRO A 690 -42.11 6.23 21.17
CA PRO A 690 -41.06 7.08 21.75
C PRO A 690 -40.92 6.95 23.27
N GLU A 691 -42.00 6.65 23.99
CA GLU A 691 -41.99 6.45 25.45
C GLU A 691 -41.17 5.21 25.86
N ASP A 692 -40.95 4.27 24.95
CA ASP A 692 -40.19 3.04 25.20
C ASP A 692 -38.67 3.24 25.16
N LEU A 693 -38.16 4.42 24.76
CA LEU A 693 -36.72 4.70 24.72
C LEU A 693 -36.03 4.47 26.08
N GLN A 694 -36.73 4.73 27.18
CA GLN A 694 -36.21 4.49 28.53
C GLN A 694 -35.98 2.99 28.81
N TYR A 695 -36.89 2.13 28.35
CA TYR A 695 -36.74 0.68 28.47
C TYR A 695 -35.44 0.20 27.79
N TYR A 696 -35.15 0.70 26.58
CA TYR A 696 -33.92 0.36 25.88
C TYR A 696 -32.67 0.88 26.59
N TYR A 697 -32.71 2.09 27.17
CA TYR A 697 -31.60 2.63 27.97
C TYR A 697 -31.32 1.79 29.22
N ASP A 698 -32.37 1.40 29.94
CA ASP A 698 -32.26 0.66 31.20
C ASP A 698 -31.73 -0.76 30.97
N THR A 699 -32.11 -1.39 29.86
CA THR A 699 -31.75 -2.79 29.54
C THR A 699 -30.50 -2.94 28.68
N LEU A 700 -29.89 -1.85 28.21
CA LEU A 700 -28.77 -1.88 27.27
C LEU A 700 -27.53 -2.65 27.76
N ASP A 701 -27.14 -2.45 29.03
CA ASP A 701 -25.93 -3.11 29.55
C ASP A 701 -26.10 -4.63 29.60
N ILE A 702 -27.28 -5.10 30.04
CA ILE A 702 -27.63 -6.52 30.09
C ILE A 702 -27.57 -7.13 28.69
N TYR A 703 -28.16 -6.45 27.70
CA TYR A 703 -28.14 -6.90 26.32
C TYR A 703 -26.71 -7.03 25.79
N ILE A 704 -25.88 -6.00 26.01
CA ILE A 704 -24.50 -5.96 25.51
C ILE A 704 -23.63 -7.02 26.18
N GLU A 705 -23.76 -7.19 27.50
CA GLU A 705 -23.04 -8.22 28.24
C GLU A 705 -23.38 -9.62 27.70
N ASN A 706 -24.66 -9.91 27.49
CA ASN A 706 -25.10 -11.20 26.96
C ASN A 706 -24.60 -11.43 25.53
N VAL A 707 -24.62 -10.41 24.66
CA VAL A 707 -24.04 -10.51 23.31
C VAL A 707 -22.54 -10.82 23.37
N HIS A 708 -21.79 -10.16 24.25
CA HIS A 708 -20.36 -10.42 24.45
C HIS A 708 -20.12 -11.86 24.93
N GLN A 709 -20.82 -12.29 25.99
CA GLN A 709 -20.67 -13.64 26.53
C GLN A 709 -20.91 -14.74 25.49
N LEU A 710 -21.81 -14.49 24.53
CA LEU A 710 -22.14 -15.41 23.45
C LEU A 710 -21.12 -15.39 22.31
N LEU A 711 -20.68 -14.19 21.89
CA LEU A 711 -19.82 -14.04 20.72
C LEU A 711 -18.32 -14.12 21.02
N ASP A 712 -17.87 -13.92 22.26
CA ASP A 712 -16.45 -13.79 22.59
C ASP A 712 -15.64 -15.03 22.17
N LYS A 713 -16.13 -16.23 22.50
CA LYS A 713 -15.47 -17.50 22.13
C LYS A 713 -15.45 -17.69 20.60
N TYR A 714 -16.58 -17.44 19.95
CA TYR A 714 -16.73 -17.61 18.50
C TYR A 714 -15.86 -16.62 17.72
N THR A 715 -15.97 -15.34 18.03
CA THR A 715 -15.18 -14.26 17.41
C THR A 715 -13.70 -14.42 17.74
N GLY A 716 -13.35 -14.92 18.93
CA GLY A 716 -11.99 -15.29 19.29
C GLY A 716 -11.41 -16.39 18.39
N GLY A 717 -12.22 -17.41 18.04
CA GLY A 717 -11.87 -18.42 17.04
C GLY A 717 -11.64 -17.83 15.65
N GLN A 718 -12.56 -16.98 15.18
CA GLN A 718 -12.43 -16.29 13.90
C GLN A 718 -11.17 -15.41 13.83
N LYS A 719 -10.82 -14.69 14.90
CA LYS A 719 -9.62 -13.86 14.98
C LYS A 719 -8.34 -14.67 14.79
N LYS A 720 -8.23 -15.84 15.44
CA LYS A 720 -7.09 -16.76 15.26
C LYS A 720 -6.95 -17.21 13.79
N ILE A 721 -8.06 -17.48 13.12
CA ILE A 721 -8.07 -17.84 11.69
C ILE A 721 -7.63 -16.64 10.85
N SER A 722 -8.20 -15.45 11.11
CA SER A 722 -7.85 -14.20 10.43
C SER A 722 -6.34 -13.90 10.54
N GLU A 723 -5.77 -14.00 11.73
CA GLU A 723 -4.33 -13.77 11.98
C GLU A 723 -3.46 -14.77 11.22
N PHE A 724 -3.88 -16.03 11.19
CA PHE A 724 -3.20 -17.06 10.41
C PHE A 724 -3.23 -16.76 8.91
N VAL A 725 -4.39 -16.39 8.35
CA VAL A 725 -4.52 -15.98 6.93
C VAL A 725 -3.64 -14.77 6.62
N LYS A 726 -3.64 -13.75 7.49
CA LYS A 726 -2.79 -12.55 7.34
C LYS A 726 -1.30 -12.89 7.35
N ARG A 727 -0.89 -13.82 8.23
CA ARG A 727 0.49 -14.32 8.30
C ARG A 727 0.94 -15.01 7.00
N LEU A 728 0.01 -15.61 6.25
CA LEU A 728 0.29 -16.20 4.93
C LEU A 728 0.34 -15.17 3.80
N GLY A 729 0.02 -13.90 4.07
CA GLY A 729 -0.08 -12.84 3.07
C GLY A 729 -1.50 -12.66 2.50
N GLY A 730 -2.52 -13.28 3.10
CA GLY A 730 -3.93 -13.16 2.72
C GLY A 730 -4.64 -11.94 3.31
N SER A 731 -5.94 -11.81 3.03
CA SER A 731 -6.81 -10.74 3.54
C SER A 731 -7.09 -10.89 5.04
N GLY A 732 -7.59 -12.05 5.45
CA GLY A 732 -8.00 -12.35 6.82
C GLY A 732 -9.10 -11.42 7.35
N LYS A 733 -9.88 -10.78 6.47
CA LYS A 733 -10.96 -9.88 6.87
C LYS A 733 -12.14 -10.72 7.39
N ILE A 734 -12.64 -10.38 8.59
CA ILE A 734 -13.81 -11.03 9.18
C ILE A 734 -15.06 -10.22 8.80
N HIS A 735 -16.14 -10.88 8.38
CA HIS A 735 -17.44 -10.26 8.20
C HIS A 735 -18.57 -11.28 8.40
N GLY A 736 -19.19 -11.21 9.58
CA GLY A 736 -20.18 -12.18 10.00
C GLY A 736 -19.51 -13.50 10.30
N CYS A 737 -19.92 -14.56 9.61
CA CYS A 737 -19.36 -15.90 9.76
C CYS A 737 -18.16 -16.18 8.83
N ILE A 738 -17.76 -15.23 7.99
CA ILE A 738 -16.78 -15.46 6.93
C ILE A 738 -15.45 -14.78 7.25
N VAL A 739 -14.34 -15.47 6.97
CA VAL A 739 -12.98 -14.91 6.91
C VAL A 739 -12.51 -14.95 5.45
N ASP A 740 -12.26 -13.79 4.85
CA ASP A 740 -11.68 -13.67 3.51
C ASP A 740 -10.25 -14.18 3.46
N VAL A 741 -9.92 -14.97 2.43
CA VAL A 741 -8.61 -15.61 2.25
C VAL A 741 -7.73 -14.81 1.31
N ASP A 742 -8.12 -14.70 0.04
CA ASP A 742 -7.34 -14.02 -0.98
C ASP A 742 -7.50 -12.50 -0.89
N LYS A 743 -6.49 -11.78 -1.39
CA LYS A 743 -6.56 -10.32 -1.50
C LYS A 743 -7.28 -9.97 -2.81
N PRO A 744 -8.21 -9.00 -2.81
CA PRO A 744 -8.83 -8.53 -4.05
C PRO A 744 -7.76 -8.01 -5.03
N GLY A 745 -7.84 -8.38 -6.30
CA GLY A 745 -6.91 -7.91 -7.33
C GLY A 745 -6.96 -6.38 -7.57
N ASN A 746 -6.02 -5.86 -8.36
CA ASN A 746 -5.91 -4.42 -8.66
C ASN A 746 -7.21 -3.80 -9.23
N PHE A 747 -8.03 -4.61 -9.91
CA PHE A 747 -9.30 -4.22 -10.53
C PHE A 747 -10.55 -4.77 -9.82
N GLU A 748 -10.38 -5.57 -8.76
CA GLU A 748 -11.48 -6.27 -8.08
C GLU A 748 -11.66 -5.69 -6.68
N ALA A 749 -12.90 -5.57 -6.20
CA ALA A 749 -13.20 -4.95 -4.90
C ALA A 749 -13.43 -5.96 -3.77
N TYR A 750 -13.43 -7.27 -4.07
CA TYR A 750 -13.86 -8.33 -3.16
C TYR A 750 -12.93 -9.55 -3.24
N SER A 751 -12.88 -10.33 -2.17
CA SER A 751 -12.21 -11.65 -2.10
C SER A 751 -13.15 -12.71 -2.68
N TYR A 752 -12.59 -13.74 -3.32
CA TYR A 752 -13.35 -14.87 -3.87
C TYR A 752 -13.13 -16.15 -3.08
N CYS A 753 -12.03 -16.26 -2.36
CA CYS A 753 -11.69 -17.40 -1.51
C CYS A 753 -12.07 -17.08 -0.06
N HIS A 754 -12.82 -17.97 0.58
CA HIS A 754 -13.42 -17.70 1.88
C HIS A 754 -13.29 -18.91 2.82
N LEU A 755 -13.24 -18.63 4.12
CA LEU A 755 -13.43 -19.60 5.19
C LEU A 755 -14.73 -19.26 5.94
N PHE A 756 -15.77 -20.07 5.78
CA PHE A 756 -16.99 -19.96 6.59
C PHE A 756 -16.79 -20.69 7.92
N VAL A 757 -16.90 -19.98 9.03
CA VAL A 757 -16.92 -20.56 10.37
C VAL A 757 -18.38 -20.78 10.75
N ASN A 758 -18.75 -22.02 11.04
CA ASN A 758 -20.13 -22.36 11.37
C ASN A 758 -20.46 -21.91 12.81
N PRO A 759 -21.48 -21.05 13.03
CA PRO A 759 -21.86 -20.61 14.38
C PRO A 759 -22.46 -21.71 15.27
N THR A 760 -22.74 -22.89 14.73
CA THR A 760 -23.38 -24.01 15.45
C THR A 760 -22.38 -24.97 16.08
N ASP A 761 -21.30 -25.28 15.38
CA ASP A 761 -20.30 -26.25 15.84
C ASP A 761 -18.86 -25.71 15.75
N GLY A 762 -18.66 -24.51 15.22
CA GLY A 762 -17.35 -23.89 15.04
C GLY A 762 -16.54 -24.47 13.88
N LYS A 763 -17.07 -25.44 13.12
CA LYS A 763 -16.36 -26.05 11.99
C LYS A 763 -16.14 -25.06 10.87
N VAL A 764 -15.04 -25.24 10.14
CA VAL A 764 -14.65 -24.36 9.04
C VAL A 764 -14.95 -25.03 7.71
N THR A 765 -15.62 -24.30 6.82
CA THR A 765 -15.91 -24.71 5.45
C THR A 765 -15.18 -23.77 4.49
N PRO A 766 -14.06 -24.20 3.88
CA PRO A 766 -13.36 -23.45 2.85
C PRO A 766 -14.14 -23.49 1.54
N TYR A 767 -14.31 -22.35 0.87
CA TYR A 767 -15.01 -22.30 -0.41
C TYR A 767 -14.53 -21.14 -1.29
N PHE A 768 -14.79 -21.26 -2.59
CA PHE A 768 -14.61 -20.21 -3.59
C PHE A 768 -15.98 -19.78 -4.13
N ALA A 769 -16.24 -18.48 -4.31
CA ALA A 769 -17.52 -17.97 -4.83
C ALA A 769 -17.38 -16.66 -5.61
N TYR A 770 -17.99 -16.57 -6.81
CA TYR A 770 -18.10 -15.33 -7.58
C TYR A 770 -19.31 -14.47 -7.18
N ASP A 771 -20.35 -15.10 -6.63
CA ASP A 771 -21.59 -14.46 -6.21
C ASP A 771 -22.19 -15.18 -4.98
N VAL A 772 -23.34 -14.70 -4.50
CA VAL A 772 -24.02 -15.25 -3.32
C VAL A 772 -24.83 -16.51 -3.61
N ALA A 773 -24.99 -16.90 -4.88
CA ALA A 773 -25.83 -18.00 -5.32
C ALA A 773 -25.01 -19.27 -5.64
N SER A 774 -23.76 -19.13 -6.08
CA SER A 774 -22.90 -20.23 -6.51
C SER A 774 -21.57 -20.26 -5.76
N ARG A 775 -21.19 -21.45 -5.26
CA ARG A 775 -19.92 -21.67 -4.55
C ARG A 775 -19.33 -23.04 -4.85
N ARG A 776 -18.01 -23.13 -4.81
CA ARG A 776 -17.23 -24.38 -4.86
C ARG A 776 -16.62 -24.63 -3.49
N VAL A 777 -17.03 -25.70 -2.82
CA VAL A 777 -16.58 -26.05 -1.46
C VAL A 777 -15.38 -26.99 -1.51
N TYR A 778 -14.44 -26.81 -0.60
CA TYR A 778 -13.20 -27.60 -0.50
C TYR A 778 -13.14 -28.38 0.81
N LYS A 779 -12.50 -29.56 0.76
CA LYS A 779 -12.37 -30.47 1.91
C LYS A 779 -11.59 -29.88 3.10
N ASP A 780 -10.61 -29.03 2.82
CA ASP A 780 -9.74 -28.41 3.80
C ASP A 780 -9.11 -27.13 3.22
N PHE A 781 -8.46 -26.34 4.08
CA PHE A 781 -7.87 -25.06 3.66
C PHE A 781 -6.74 -25.25 2.66
N LYS A 782 -5.97 -26.34 2.77
CA LYS A 782 -4.86 -26.66 1.87
C LYS A 782 -5.38 -26.90 0.45
N ALA A 783 -6.47 -27.64 0.29
CA ALA A 783 -7.11 -27.90 -0.99
C ALA A 783 -7.61 -26.61 -1.67
N LEU A 784 -8.17 -25.66 -0.91
CA LEU A 784 -8.53 -24.34 -1.44
C LEU A 784 -7.30 -23.60 -1.98
N LEU A 785 -6.21 -23.54 -1.19
CA LEU A 785 -4.97 -22.86 -1.59
C LEU A 785 -4.28 -23.51 -2.80
N GLU A 786 -4.37 -24.82 -2.94
CA GLU A 786 -3.80 -25.58 -4.05
C GLU A 786 -4.61 -25.47 -5.35
N SER A 787 -5.92 -25.19 -5.24
CA SER A 787 -6.84 -25.22 -6.38
C SER A 787 -7.06 -23.85 -7.04
N GLU A 788 -6.98 -22.76 -6.27
CA GLU A 788 -7.33 -21.42 -6.75
C GLU A 788 -6.10 -20.56 -7.09
N GLU A 789 -6.05 -20.01 -8.30
CA GLU A 789 -4.91 -19.23 -8.80
C GLU A 789 -4.65 -17.96 -7.97
N SER A 790 -5.70 -17.34 -7.45
CA SER A 790 -5.58 -16.16 -6.57
C SER A 790 -4.86 -16.46 -5.24
N CYS A 791 -4.76 -17.74 -4.87
CA CYS A 791 -4.10 -18.18 -3.64
C CYS A 791 -2.63 -18.62 -3.84
N LYS A 792 -2.06 -18.52 -5.04
CA LYS A 792 -0.71 -19.03 -5.37
C LYS A 792 0.39 -18.53 -4.42
N LEU A 793 0.37 -17.25 -4.03
CA LEU A 793 1.33 -16.69 -3.08
C LEU A 793 1.13 -17.29 -1.67
N LEU A 794 -0.12 -17.38 -1.21
CA LEU A 794 -0.47 -17.95 0.09
C LEU A 794 -0.07 -19.43 0.17
N GLN A 795 -0.26 -20.18 -0.92
CA GLN A 795 0.15 -21.57 -1.06
C GLN A 795 1.67 -21.73 -0.87
N GLY A 796 2.47 -20.84 -1.48
CA GLY A 796 3.93 -20.82 -1.32
C GLY A 796 4.34 -20.59 0.14
N ASN A 797 3.74 -19.59 0.80
CA ASN A 797 4.00 -19.29 2.22
C ASN A 797 3.54 -20.42 3.15
N TYR A 798 2.38 -21.01 2.88
CA TYR A 798 1.84 -22.14 3.63
C TYR A 798 2.80 -23.35 3.56
N THR A 799 3.23 -23.71 2.35
CA THR A 799 4.18 -24.81 2.13
C THR A 799 5.53 -24.56 2.81
N ARG A 800 6.01 -23.31 2.83
CA ARG A 800 7.24 -22.92 3.53
C ARG A 800 7.11 -23.11 5.04
N LEU A 801 6.05 -22.58 5.64
CA LEU A 801 5.80 -22.71 7.09
C LEU A 801 5.57 -24.17 7.52
N GLU A 802 4.99 -25.00 6.64
CA GLU A 802 4.81 -26.45 6.85
C GLU A 802 6.17 -27.15 6.95
N LYS A 803 7.10 -26.83 6.03
CA LYS A 803 8.48 -27.36 6.04
C LYS A 803 9.29 -26.91 7.26
N GLU A 804 9.13 -25.66 7.67
CA GLU A 804 9.81 -25.06 8.83
C GLU A 804 9.26 -25.56 10.19
N LYS A 805 8.23 -26.43 10.21
CA LYS A 805 7.49 -26.86 11.41
C LYS A 805 6.97 -25.69 12.26
N ASN A 806 6.72 -24.53 11.62
CA ASN A 806 6.29 -23.30 12.26
C ASN A 806 4.85 -22.90 11.85
N LEU A 807 4.06 -23.88 11.42
CA LEU A 807 2.71 -23.62 10.91
C LEU A 807 1.82 -22.98 11.99
N ASN A 808 1.93 -23.38 13.28
CA ASN A 808 1.09 -22.90 14.39
C ASN A 808 -0.37 -22.69 13.99
N MET A 809 -0.91 -23.64 13.21
CA MET A 809 -2.24 -23.53 12.63
C MET A 809 -3.27 -23.68 13.75
N PRO A 810 -4.34 -22.87 13.76
CA PRO A 810 -5.48 -23.14 14.63
C PRO A 810 -5.96 -24.59 14.39
N ALA A 811 -6.34 -25.32 15.45
CA ALA A 811 -6.94 -26.64 15.29
C ALA A 811 -8.31 -26.47 14.59
N LEU A 812 -8.32 -26.65 13.27
CA LEU A 812 -9.51 -26.49 12.43
C LEU A 812 -10.16 -27.86 12.23
N GLU A 813 -11.42 -27.98 12.65
CA GLU A 813 -12.27 -29.09 12.24
C GLU A 813 -13.03 -28.69 10.97
N TYR A 814 -12.88 -29.48 9.91
CA TYR A 814 -13.53 -29.26 8.64
C TYR A 814 -14.87 -30.00 8.55
N SER A 815 -15.84 -29.44 7.83
CA SER A 815 -17.08 -30.15 7.51
C SER A 815 -16.77 -31.33 6.59
N SER A 816 -17.25 -32.54 6.94
CA SER A 816 -16.85 -33.81 6.31
C SER A 816 -17.48 -34.08 4.93
N GLN A 817 -18.00 -33.05 4.25
CA GLN A 817 -18.65 -33.19 2.94
C GLN A 817 -17.87 -32.43 1.87
N SER A 818 -16.93 -33.11 1.23
CA SER A 818 -16.53 -32.79 -0.15
C SER A 818 -17.64 -33.30 -1.08
N GLU A 819 -18.81 -32.67 -1.05
CA GLU A 819 -19.78 -32.90 -2.11
C GLU A 819 -19.31 -32.11 -3.34
N GLU A 820 -18.79 -32.82 -4.33
CA GLU A 820 -18.95 -32.37 -5.71
C GLU A 820 -20.45 -32.23 -5.95
N TRP A 821 -21.00 -31.02 -5.90
CA TRP A 821 -22.31 -30.71 -6.51
C TRP A 821 -22.16 -30.69 -8.02
N GLY A 822 -21.66 -31.80 -8.56
CA GLY A 822 -21.67 -32.14 -9.96
C GLY A 822 -22.78 -33.15 -10.17
N ASP A 823 -23.98 -32.67 -10.47
CA ASP A 823 -24.84 -33.43 -11.37
C ASP A 823 -25.78 -32.53 -12.16
N GLU A 824 -26.02 -32.91 -13.41
CA GLU A 824 -26.86 -32.23 -14.39
C GLU A 824 -28.35 -32.26 -13.98
N SER A 825 -28.71 -31.46 -12.99
CA SER A 825 -30.04 -30.90 -12.85
C SER A 825 -29.94 -29.69 -11.93
N SER A 826 -30.29 -28.50 -12.42
CA SER A 826 -30.33 -27.29 -11.60
C SER A 826 -31.35 -27.45 -10.47
N MET A 827 -30.90 -27.93 -9.31
CA MET A 827 -31.62 -27.80 -8.05
C MET A 827 -31.25 -26.45 -7.46
N TYR A 828 -32.26 -25.59 -7.34
CA TYR A 828 -32.21 -24.38 -6.51
C TYR A 828 -31.77 -24.79 -5.10
N ASP A 829 -30.58 -24.36 -4.68
CA ASP A 829 -30.15 -24.44 -3.28
C ASP A 829 -30.30 -23.09 -2.57
N GLU A 830 -30.67 -23.19 -1.30
CA GLU A 830 -31.03 -22.15 -0.35
C GLU A 830 -29.81 -21.32 0.09
N GLY A 831 -29.15 -20.64 -0.85
CA GLY A 831 -28.11 -19.63 -0.56
C GLY A 831 -28.56 -18.51 0.42
N SER A 832 -29.86 -18.42 0.75
CA SER A 832 -30.36 -17.46 1.73
C SER A 832 -29.87 -17.71 3.15
N TYR A 833 -29.78 -18.96 3.64
CA TYR A 833 -29.55 -19.22 5.07
C TYR A 833 -28.16 -18.78 5.54
N LEU A 834 -27.09 -19.20 4.86
CA LEU A 834 -25.70 -18.93 5.24
C LEU A 834 -25.36 -17.43 5.23
N TYR A 835 -25.78 -16.71 4.19
CA TYR A 835 -25.54 -15.28 4.10
C TYR A 835 -26.40 -14.49 5.11
N LYS A 836 -27.59 -14.99 5.43
CA LYS A 836 -28.52 -14.39 6.38
C LYS A 836 -28.06 -14.56 7.83
N ILE A 837 -27.63 -15.76 8.23
CA ILE A 837 -26.99 -15.97 9.54
C ILE A 837 -25.72 -15.12 9.66
N SER A 838 -24.90 -15.08 8.60
CA SER A 838 -23.71 -14.23 8.56
C SER A 838 -24.05 -12.74 8.74
N ARG A 839 -25.13 -12.23 8.12
CA ARG A 839 -25.60 -10.85 8.32
C ARG A 839 -26.00 -10.58 9.78
N ILE A 840 -26.70 -11.51 10.44
CA ILE A 840 -27.13 -11.35 11.83
C ILE A 840 -25.94 -11.35 12.77
N ILE A 841 -25.02 -12.32 12.61
CA ILE A 841 -23.76 -12.36 13.35
C ILE A 841 -22.97 -11.08 13.13
N LYS A 842 -22.90 -10.58 11.89
CA LYS A 842 -22.26 -9.29 11.60
C LYS A 842 -22.92 -8.15 12.37
N SER A 843 -24.26 -8.06 12.38
CA SER A 843 -24.99 -7.05 13.15
C SER A 843 -24.72 -7.11 14.66
N LEU A 844 -24.50 -8.31 15.22
CA LEU A 844 -24.11 -8.49 16.62
C LEU A 844 -22.63 -8.15 16.87
N GLN A 845 -21.73 -8.51 15.94
CA GLN A 845 -20.30 -8.18 16.00
C GLN A 845 -20.06 -6.66 16.10
N TYR A 846 -20.94 -5.82 15.52
CA TYR A 846 -20.88 -4.37 15.67
C TYR A 846 -20.90 -3.88 17.13
N VAL A 847 -21.47 -4.65 18.06
CA VAL A 847 -21.46 -4.33 19.50
C VAL A 847 -20.05 -4.37 20.07
N ALA A 848 -19.25 -5.34 19.63
CA ALA A 848 -17.86 -5.51 20.04
C ALA A 848 -16.89 -4.64 19.21
N GLU A 849 -17.08 -4.59 17.90
CA GLU A 849 -16.14 -3.93 16.98
C GLU A 849 -16.29 -2.42 16.92
N LYS A 850 -17.53 -1.91 17.02
CA LYS A 850 -17.86 -0.49 16.82
C LYS A 850 -18.61 0.14 17.98
N SER A 851 -18.95 -0.65 19.01
CA SER A 851 -19.81 -0.23 20.12
C SER A 851 -21.21 0.23 19.70
N ILE A 852 -21.78 -0.38 18.65
CA ILE A 852 -23.12 -0.03 18.12
C ILE A 852 -24.03 -1.24 18.13
N VAL A 853 -25.22 -1.12 18.73
CA VAL A 853 -26.29 -2.12 18.62
C VAL A 853 -27.13 -1.83 17.37
N ARG A 854 -27.26 -2.84 16.51
CA ARG A 854 -27.99 -2.76 15.22
C ARG A 854 -29.18 -3.70 15.10
N ILE A 855 -29.27 -4.64 16.01
CA ILE A 855 -30.36 -5.59 16.13
C ILE A 855 -30.70 -5.70 17.61
N TRP A 856 -31.97 -5.90 17.93
CA TRP A 856 -32.46 -6.05 19.28
C TRP A 856 -33.33 -7.29 19.39
N ASN A 857 -32.90 -8.24 20.21
CA ASN A 857 -33.68 -9.41 20.62
C ASN A 857 -33.98 -9.31 22.12
N GLU A 858 -35.26 -9.28 22.50
CA GLU A 858 -35.62 -9.28 23.93
C GLU A 858 -35.26 -10.60 24.64
N GLU A 859 -35.16 -11.74 23.93
CA GLU A 859 -34.71 -13.00 24.51
C GLU A 859 -33.26 -12.95 25.00
N LEU A 860 -32.43 -12.07 24.41
CA LEU A 860 -31.08 -11.82 24.88
C LEU A 860 -31.02 -11.03 26.20
N LEU A 861 -32.16 -10.63 26.75
CA LEU A 861 -32.25 -10.14 28.13
C LEU A 861 -32.45 -11.26 29.15
N ASN A 862 -32.78 -12.49 28.69
CA ASN A 862 -33.03 -13.64 29.56
C ASN A 862 -31.75 -14.46 29.78
N TYR A 863 -31.29 -14.49 31.02
CA TYR A 863 -30.07 -15.21 31.42
C TYR A 863 -30.15 -16.73 31.15
N ASP A 864 -31.30 -17.37 31.40
CA ASP A 864 -31.48 -18.81 31.18
C ASP A 864 -31.43 -19.16 29.69
N PHE A 865 -31.94 -18.27 28.84
CA PHE A 865 -31.84 -18.43 27.38
C PHE A 865 -30.37 -18.37 26.93
N VAL A 866 -29.63 -17.36 27.38
CA VAL A 866 -28.20 -17.16 27.06
C VAL A 866 -27.35 -18.34 27.53
N ASN A 867 -27.57 -18.82 28.76
CA ASN A 867 -26.82 -19.96 29.31
C ASN A 867 -27.07 -21.25 28.53
N ARG A 868 -28.32 -21.55 28.15
CA ARG A 868 -28.64 -22.74 27.36
C ARG A 868 -27.91 -22.73 26.01
N ILE A 869 -27.90 -21.58 25.32
CA ILE A 869 -27.20 -21.44 24.03
C ILE A 869 -25.69 -21.60 24.20
N LYS A 870 -25.13 -21.00 25.26
CA LYS A 870 -23.70 -21.09 25.57
C LYS A 870 -23.28 -22.52 25.90
N GLU A 871 -24.06 -23.25 26.69
CA GLU A 871 -23.82 -24.66 27.04
C GLU A 871 -23.96 -25.58 25.82
N ALA A 872 -24.97 -25.34 24.98
CA ALA A 872 -25.15 -26.09 23.74
C ALA A 872 -24.11 -25.72 22.67
N ASN A 873 -23.44 -24.58 22.80
CA ASN A 873 -22.52 -23.99 21.81
C ASN A 873 -23.18 -23.74 20.44
N ARG A 874 -24.51 -23.51 20.40
CA ARG A 874 -25.33 -23.35 19.18
C ARG A 874 -25.81 -21.90 19.00
N ILE A 875 -24.95 -21.01 18.53
CA ILE A 875 -25.27 -19.58 18.37
C ILE A 875 -26.43 -19.37 17.38
N GLU A 876 -26.64 -20.29 16.43
CA GLU A 876 -27.79 -20.27 15.52
C GLU A 876 -29.15 -20.32 16.23
N ASP A 877 -29.25 -20.91 17.42
CA ASP A 877 -30.51 -21.06 18.15
C ASP A 877 -31.05 -19.70 18.65
N MET A 878 -30.22 -18.64 18.58
CA MET A 878 -30.62 -17.24 18.80
C MET A 878 -31.38 -16.64 17.62
N ILE A 879 -31.33 -17.28 16.46
CA ILE A 879 -31.76 -16.74 15.18
C ILE A 879 -33.13 -17.32 14.86
N ASP A 880 -34.14 -16.83 15.57
CA ASP A 880 -35.52 -17.08 15.21
C ASP A 880 -35.89 -16.43 13.85
N ASN A 881 -36.83 -17.04 13.14
CA ASN A 881 -37.50 -16.50 11.95
C ASN A 881 -38.20 -15.15 12.19
N SER A 882 -38.32 -14.68 13.44
CA SER A 882 -38.75 -13.32 13.76
C SER A 882 -37.68 -12.23 13.54
N PHE A 883 -36.37 -12.56 13.54
CA PHE A 883 -35.29 -11.66 13.06
C PHE A 883 -35.33 -11.46 11.54
N ILE A 884 -36.13 -12.30 10.88
CA ILE A 884 -36.16 -12.59 9.45
C ILE A 884 -37.41 -11.94 8.88
N VAL A 885 -37.48 -10.62 9.00
CA VAL A 885 -38.42 -9.83 8.19
C VAL A 885 -37.58 -8.99 7.24
N GLU A 886 -37.00 -9.67 6.23
CA GLU A 886 -36.68 -8.99 4.97
C GLU A 886 -38.00 -8.77 4.24
N ILE A 887 -38.54 -7.57 4.36
CA ILE A 887 -39.57 -7.11 3.43
C ILE A 887 -38.81 -6.84 2.13
N GLY A 888 -39.16 -7.59 1.08
CA GLY A 888 -38.61 -7.41 -0.26
C GLY A 888 -38.63 -5.93 -0.65
N GLY A 889 -37.49 -5.42 -1.10
CA GLY A 889 -37.43 -4.11 -1.71
C GLY A 889 -38.08 -4.17 -3.08
N GLU A 890 -39.06 -3.30 -3.31
CA GLU A 890 -39.22 -2.65 -4.61
C GLU A 890 -38.09 -1.64 -4.82
#